data_AF-A0A8E2QZP3-F1
#
_entry.id   AF-A0A8E2QZP3-F1
#
_cell.length_a   1.000
_cell.length_b   1.000
_cell.length_c   1.000
_cell.angle_alpha   90.00
_cell.angle_beta   90.00
_cell.angle_gamma   90.00
#
_symmetry.space_group_name_H-M   'P 1'
#
loop_
_entity.id
_entity.type
_entity.pdbx_description
1 polymer ?
#
loop_
_entity_poly.entity_id
_entity_poly.type
_entity_poly.pdbx_seq_one_letter_code
_entity_poly.pdbx_strand_id
1 'polypeptide(L)'
;MKKLLSIFTATTLTVPASLTAVSCGGVKPEKNAIFLMPQETIGTTSKDKQQGYSDLIDEFNETYAEQINSGEMAKIEARWEKSGNISKNIAAKGNLPDLYVFYGDAVSQFTYSNAKDKVRDMKSSYGSEDEYSKFNDSLITETYLKEGEYQSKQIVLPFGKSVDYSIINVRLLADLQETLIEGQETNKGTIRNILNEYNNTERKLSLGSRPKANEGSYFNKEIANNTYNTLPESDRNSFESILSGVTNIQEIKNIFKDSKNIMTIAKVIKAIYQTNGAIDYNETAFGKSILVTQDQTEIQKLTDLNNSNSHYAFSIDSIENKFFMDWAAENPEKNGSLDITDSKNNFLYNSQTNVNAKNKVTGTDFQIDKNSKSFLKTTALLDDLKNLVDDKLDGQKLDAWKGVFMSKYSTTGGAVYTSKSFVNGTTLVGSGSSAGAYNYTSATLRYETKDANGKTKSNSAYATSNADLITTSSIGNKNDTFMSQGPGIAGFKSNGENADKKEKSVTAFLQYIMQPKQSAQFALKTNYMPATKDGLKIFKEYINGTYNNAEAFAFETLKKDMIENIDKDETKYKFEGFENKIPTLEEINNLSYLRNKISRNIADGVTTYTFENKSEDERVNKLDTLSKEIRNNQDAKFEDLFTPLADASDSSKTNTRATISSINTGFVEDYLSKIAGISNSSKTNYESKPILVASSPSPIGTEFRDAIKQATIETQGSSIMYKKGAKFADLLNYESASNLDVTKLAYHILTHDGGDILKKITIKNK
;
A
#
# COMPACT_ATOMS: atom_id res chain seq x y z
N MET A 1 19.40 0.55 -2.89
CA MET A 1 19.07 1.58 -3.92
C MET A 1 20.17 2.66 -3.99
N LYS A 2 20.59 3.18 -5.16
CA LYS A 2 21.63 4.24 -5.25
C LYS A 2 21.12 5.69 -4.99
N LYS A 3 19.83 5.90 -4.65
CA LYS A 3 19.18 7.22 -4.70
C LYS A 3 19.09 7.99 -3.36
N LEU A 4 19.27 7.32 -2.22
CA LEU A 4 19.46 7.99 -0.92
C LEU A 4 20.93 8.44 -0.71
N LEU A 5 21.88 7.75 -1.36
CA LEU A 5 23.32 8.02 -1.24
C LEU A 5 23.72 9.45 -1.62
N SER A 6 22.95 10.10 -2.50
CA SER A 6 23.25 11.45 -3.00
C SER A 6 22.88 12.60 -2.04
N ILE A 7 22.39 12.33 -0.83
CA ILE A 7 22.05 13.39 0.12
C ILE A 7 23.31 14.02 0.75
N PHE A 8 24.43 13.29 0.87
CA PHE A 8 25.65 13.77 1.55
C PHE A 8 27.01 13.55 0.84
N THR A 9 27.10 12.85 -0.30
CA THR A 9 28.40 12.56 -0.95
C THR A 9 28.94 13.68 -1.86
N ALA A 10 28.80 14.96 -1.48
CA ALA A 10 29.15 16.12 -2.33
C ALA A 10 30.17 17.08 -1.68
N THR A 11 31.30 16.56 -1.21
CA THR A 11 32.41 17.35 -0.64
C THR A 11 33.79 17.01 -1.20
N THR A 12 33.91 16.92 -2.52
CA THR A 12 35.19 17.20 -3.22
C THR A 12 35.11 18.57 -3.88
N LEU A 13 35.63 19.57 -3.20
CA LEU A 13 35.77 20.94 -3.71
C LEU A 13 36.81 20.99 -4.84
N THR A 14 36.37 20.93 -6.09
CA THR A 14 37.09 21.59 -7.19
C THR A 14 36.49 22.98 -7.37
N VAL A 15 37.22 24.01 -6.97
CA VAL A 15 36.83 25.42 -7.13
C VAL A 15 37.02 25.84 -8.58
N PRO A 16 35.96 26.20 -9.35
CA PRO A 16 36.11 27.00 -10.55
C PRO A 16 36.21 28.46 -10.13
N ALA A 17 37.29 29.13 -10.50
CA ALA A 17 37.45 30.55 -10.22
C ALA A 17 36.49 31.38 -11.08
N SER A 18 35.40 31.85 -10.49
CA SER A 18 34.59 32.96 -11.03
C SER A 18 34.29 33.96 -9.92
N LEU A 19 35.27 34.83 -9.63
CA LEU A 19 35.08 36.03 -8.83
C LEU A 19 34.27 37.06 -9.62
N THR A 20 32.98 37.18 -9.35
CA THR A 20 32.21 38.41 -9.64
C THR A 20 31.15 38.67 -8.56
N ALA A 21 31.14 39.90 -8.05
CA ALA A 21 30.12 40.51 -7.20
C ALA A 21 29.71 39.75 -5.91
N VAL A 22 30.39 40.05 -4.80
CA VAL A 22 29.76 40.02 -3.48
C VAL A 22 28.69 41.12 -3.45
N SER A 23 27.44 40.73 -3.74
CA SER A 23 26.28 41.59 -3.54
C SER A 23 25.96 41.66 -2.04
N CYS A 24 25.78 42.87 -1.51
CA CYS A 24 25.11 43.09 -0.23
C CYS A 24 23.61 42.81 -0.38
N GLY A 25 23.25 41.54 -0.47
CA GLY A 25 21.88 41.07 -0.62
C GLY A 25 21.76 39.61 -0.20
N GLY A 26 21.10 39.36 0.93
CA GLY A 26 20.74 38.00 1.34
C GLY A 26 19.74 37.37 0.36
N VAL A 27 19.56 36.05 0.46
CA VAL A 27 18.55 35.34 -0.35
C VAL A 27 17.17 35.95 -0.05
N LYS A 28 16.51 36.45 -1.10
CA LYS A 28 15.20 37.09 -0.97
C LYS A 28 14.15 36.06 -0.50
N PRO A 29 13.38 36.32 0.58
CA PRO A 29 12.35 35.41 1.04
C PRO A 29 11.26 35.14 -0.01
N GLU A 30 10.67 33.95 0.06
CA GLU A 30 9.56 33.54 -0.80
C GLU A 30 8.28 34.32 -0.47
N LYS A 31 7.52 34.73 -1.50
CA LYS A 31 6.22 35.41 -1.33
C LYS A 31 5.12 34.46 -0.85
N ASN A 32 5.15 33.23 -1.36
CA ASN A 32 4.18 32.18 -1.06
C ASN A 32 4.71 31.28 0.06
N ALA A 33 3.81 30.55 0.71
CA ALA A 33 4.19 29.47 1.62
C ALA A 33 4.50 28.22 0.77
N ILE A 34 5.74 27.76 0.82
CA ILE A 34 6.24 26.70 -0.06
C ILE A 34 5.99 25.35 0.58
N PHE A 35 5.16 24.52 -0.06
CA PHE A 35 4.96 23.12 0.28
C PHE A 35 5.79 22.24 -0.66
N LEU A 36 6.95 21.77 -0.19
CA LEU A 36 7.88 20.97 -0.96
C LEU A 36 7.56 19.47 -0.85
N MET A 37 7.56 18.78 -1.98
CA MET A 37 7.10 17.41 -2.09
C MET A 37 8.16 16.56 -2.80
N PRO A 38 9.05 15.91 -2.03
CA PRO A 38 10.30 15.38 -2.56
C PRO A 38 10.15 14.16 -3.48
N GLN A 39 10.84 14.19 -4.61
CA GLN A 39 10.84 13.16 -5.65
C GLN A 39 11.18 11.76 -5.13
N GLU A 40 12.09 11.65 -4.16
CA GLU A 40 12.49 10.36 -3.57
C GLU A 40 11.50 9.84 -2.52
N THR A 41 10.65 10.71 -1.95
CA THR A 41 9.63 10.34 -0.95
C THR A 41 8.31 9.95 -1.61
N ILE A 42 7.86 10.73 -2.61
CA ILE A 42 6.59 10.49 -3.30
C ILE A 42 6.76 9.57 -4.52
N GLY A 43 7.92 9.63 -5.19
CA GLY A 43 8.21 8.93 -6.42
C GLY A 43 7.89 9.75 -7.67
N THR A 44 8.87 9.94 -8.55
CA THR A 44 8.73 10.73 -9.79
C THR A 44 7.66 10.20 -10.74
N THR A 45 7.34 8.91 -10.67
CA THR A 45 6.31 8.24 -11.50
C THR A 45 4.93 8.19 -10.84
N SER A 46 4.80 8.56 -9.55
CA SER A 46 3.52 8.52 -8.80
C SER A 46 2.73 9.80 -9.04
N LYS A 47 2.31 10.04 -10.30
CA LYS A 47 1.55 11.22 -10.72
C LYS A 47 0.26 11.40 -9.92
N ASP A 48 -0.38 10.29 -9.55
CA ASP A 48 -1.55 10.22 -8.66
C ASP A 48 -1.30 10.83 -7.28
N LYS A 49 -0.13 10.58 -6.66
CA LYS A 49 0.24 11.17 -5.37
C LYS A 49 0.56 12.64 -5.50
N GLN A 50 1.23 13.02 -6.60
CA GLN A 50 1.50 14.43 -6.91
C GLN A 50 0.19 15.20 -7.09
N GLN A 51 -0.73 14.70 -7.92
CA GLN A 51 -2.06 15.30 -8.10
C GLN A 51 -2.88 15.33 -6.81
N GLY A 52 -2.90 14.24 -6.04
CA GLY A 52 -3.64 14.20 -4.77
C GLY A 52 -3.21 15.29 -3.77
N TYR A 53 -1.93 15.70 -3.78
CA TYR A 53 -1.48 16.87 -3.03
C TYR A 53 -1.77 18.20 -3.74
N SER A 54 -1.65 18.29 -5.08
CA SER A 54 -2.05 19.49 -5.85
C SER A 54 -3.51 19.85 -5.57
N ASP A 55 -4.41 18.88 -5.65
CA ASP A 55 -5.85 19.07 -5.46
C ASP A 55 -6.15 19.71 -4.09
N LEU A 56 -5.54 19.19 -3.03
CA LEU A 56 -5.67 19.76 -1.68
C LEU A 56 -5.16 21.20 -1.57
N ILE A 57 -4.10 21.55 -2.30
CA ILE A 57 -3.50 22.88 -2.34
C ILE A 57 -4.38 23.85 -3.14
N ASP A 58 -4.91 23.41 -4.27
CA ASP A 58 -5.74 24.21 -5.15
C ASP A 58 -7.13 24.45 -4.52
N GLU A 59 -7.80 23.40 -4.00
CA GLU A 59 -9.05 23.51 -3.25
C GLU A 59 -8.90 24.43 -2.02
N PHE A 60 -7.77 24.35 -1.28
CA PHE A 60 -7.49 25.24 -0.17
C PHE A 60 -7.30 26.70 -0.62
N ASN A 61 -6.47 26.93 -1.64
CA ASN A 61 -6.21 28.28 -2.15
C ASN A 61 -7.48 28.94 -2.73
N GLU A 62 -8.41 28.15 -3.29
CA GLU A 62 -9.73 28.60 -3.72
C GLU A 62 -10.63 28.92 -2.51
N THR A 63 -10.72 28.01 -1.53
CA THR A 63 -11.51 28.18 -0.30
C THR A 63 -11.11 29.44 0.49
N TYR A 64 -9.82 29.79 0.51
CA TYR A 64 -9.28 30.95 1.23
C TYR A 64 -8.85 32.11 0.30
N ALA A 65 -9.43 32.19 -0.91
CA ALA A 65 -9.03 33.17 -1.92
C ALA A 65 -9.18 34.62 -1.44
N GLU A 66 -10.22 34.95 -0.66
CA GLU A 66 -10.43 36.32 -0.14
C GLU A 66 -9.35 36.74 0.88
N GLN A 67 -8.98 35.84 1.79
CA GLN A 67 -7.93 36.05 2.78
C GLN A 67 -6.54 36.13 2.13
N ILE A 68 -6.32 35.39 1.04
CA ILE A 68 -5.09 35.46 0.24
C ILE A 68 -5.03 36.79 -0.54
N ASN A 69 -6.13 37.20 -1.18
CA ASN A 69 -6.20 38.42 -1.99
C ASN A 69 -6.14 39.71 -1.16
N SER A 70 -6.73 39.71 0.04
CA SER A 70 -6.55 40.79 1.03
C SER A 70 -5.14 40.82 1.65
N GLY A 71 -4.36 39.75 1.45
CA GLY A 71 -3.04 39.60 2.02
C GLY A 71 -3.04 39.35 3.53
N GLU A 72 -4.13 38.84 4.10
CA GLU A 72 -4.13 38.27 5.46
C GLU A 72 -3.33 36.95 5.50
N MET A 73 -3.50 36.13 4.46
CA MET A 73 -2.85 34.84 4.27
C MET A 73 -1.91 34.88 3.06
N ALA A 74 -0.92 33.99 3.03
CA ALA A 74 -0.12 33.72 1.83
C ALA A 74 -0.69 32.54 1.03
N LYS A 75 -0.54 32.54 -0.30
CA LYS A 75 -0.87 31.37 -1.13
C LYS A 75 0.05 30.19 -0.78
N ILE A 76 -0.48 28.96 -0.76
CA ILE A 76 0.32 27.73 -0.70
C ILE A 76 0.81 27.37 -2.13
N GLU A 77 2.10 27.06 -2.29
CA GLU A 77 2.72 26.73 -3.58
C GLU A 77 3.40 25.34 -3.58
N ALA A 78 3.08 24.51 -4.58
CA ALA A 78 3.58 23.14 -4.72
C ALA A 78 4.98 23.03 -5.37
N ARG A 79 5.99 22.67 -4.56
CA ARG A 79 7.38 22.29 -4.93
C ARG A 79 7.60 20.83 -5.36
N TRP A 80 7.85 20.48 -6.63
CA TRP A 80 8.24 19.10 -7.03
C TRP A 80 9.76 18.91 -7.24
N GLU A 81 10.54 18.87 -6.16
CA GLU A 81 12.02 18.84 -6.25
C GLU A 81 12.66 17.59 -5.60
N LYS A 82 13.99 17.46 -5.72
CA LYS A 82 14.73 16.39 -5.04
C LYS A 82 14.95 16.74 -3.57
N SER A 83 14.81 15.76 -2.69
CA SER A 83 15.08 15.82 -1.24
C SER A 83 16.42 16.50 -0.90
N GLY A 84 17.47 16.20 -1.66
CA GLY A 84 18.80 16.82 -1.48
C GLY A 84 18.85 18.34 -1.68
N ASN A 85 17.82 18.97 -2.25
CA ASN A 85 17.71 20.43 -2.31
C ASN A 85 17.49 21.05 -0.91
N ILE A 86 16.82 20.35 0.01
CA ILE A 86 16.69 20.81 1.40
C ILE A 86 18.09 20.91 2.03
N SER A 87 18.89 19.83 1.96
CA SER A 87 20.25 19.80 2.51
C SER A 87 21.16 20.87 1.89
N LYS A 88 21.08 21.08 0.56
CA LYS A 88 21.80 22.16 -0.13
C LYS A 88 21.41 23.54 0.39
N ASN A 89 20.11 23.82 0.56
CA ASN A 89 19.65 25.11 1.04
C ASN A 89 20.01 25.34 2.52
N ILE A 90 20.04 24.29 3.35
CA ILE A 90 20.56 24.36 4.73
C ILE A 90 22.05 24.75 4.70
N ALA A 91 22.87 24.11 3.85
CA ALA A 91 24.30 24.41 3.74
C ALA A 91 24.57 25.82 3.20
N ALA A 92 23.85 26.24 2.16
CA ALA A 92 23.96 27.55 1.51
C ALA A 92 23.28 28.69 2.28
N LYS A 93 22.60 28.41 3.41
CA LYS A 93 21.72 29.35 4.15
C LYS A 93 20.62 29.98 3.27
N GLY A 94 20.13 29.23 2.28
CA GLY A 94 19.06 29.64 1.38
C GLY A 94 17.65 29.56 1.99
N ASN A 95 16.65 29.77 1.15
CA ASN A 95 15.25 29.58 1.51
C ASN A 95 14.99 28.09 1.81
N LEU A 96 14.26 27.83 2.89
CA LEU A 96 13.76 26.50 3.25
C LEU A 96 12.25 26.49 3.02
N PRO A 97 11.67 25.34 2.64
CA PRO A 97 10.23 25.23 2.44
C PRO A 97 9.48 25.32 3.77
N ASP A 98 8.35 26.02 3.77
CA ASP A 98 7.54 26.24 4.96
C ASP A 98 6.87 24.92 5.42
N LEU A 99 6.51 24.04 4.47
CA LEU A 99 6.04 22.66 4.68
C LEU A 99 6.73 21.67 3.73
N TYR A 100 6.81 20.39 4.10
CA TYR A 100 7.24 19.31 3.21
C TYR A 100 6.75 17.91 3.60
N VAL A 101 6.66 16.99 2.63
CA VAL A 101 6.25 15.59 2.83
C VAL A 101 7.49 14.70 3.04
N PHE A 102 7.69 14.11 4.22
CA PHE A 102 8.88 13.30 4.55
C PHE A 102 8.60 12.19 5.61
N TYR A 103 9.55 11.27 5.78
CA TYR A 103 9.56 10.27 6.86
C TYR A 103 10.25 10.81 8.12
N GLY A 104 9.80 10.38 9.31
CA GLY A 104 10.33 10.83 10.60
C GLY A 104 11.85 10.74 10.75
N ASP A 105 12.45 9.61 10.37
CA ASP A 105 13.90 9.40 10.36
C ASP A 105 14.63 10.52 9.60
N ALA A 106 14.20 10.83 8.38
CA ALA A 106 14.80 11.85 7.53
C ALA A 106 14.59 13.28 8.06
N VAL A 107 13.50 13.55 8.79
CA VAL A 107 13.30 14.85 9.46
C VAL A 107 14.17 14.99 10.71
N SER A 108 14.36 13.90 11.46
CA SER A 108 15.21 13.89 12.66
C SER A 108 16.66 14.27 12.35
N GLN A 109 17.17 13.92 11.16
CA GLN A 109 18.47 14.36 10.64
C GLN A 109 18.62 15.89 10.62
N PHE A 110 17.56 16.65 10.28
CA PHE A 110 17.61 18.11 10.25
C PHE A 110 17.72 18.75 11.65
N THR A 111 17.34 18.05 12.72
CA THR A 111 17.45 18.54 14.12
C THR A 111 18.89 18.66 14.61
N TYR A 112 19.86 18.05 13.91
CA TYR A 112 21.30 18.19 14.17
C TYR A 112 22.01 19.11 13.16
N SER A 113 21.27 19.66 12.19
CA SER A 113 21.81 20.52 11.13
C SER A 113 21.88 21.99 11.56
N ASN A 114 22.45 22.84 10.68
CA ASN A 114 22.40 24.30 10.84
C ASN A 114 20.97 24.89 10.78
N ALA A 115 19.95 24.08 10.47
CA ALA A 115 18.54 24.47 10.47
C ALA A 115 17.75 23.97 11.69
N LYS A 116 18.41 23.39 12.72
CA LYS A 116 17.75 22.80 13.89
C LYS A 116 16.68 23.70 14.55
N ASP A 117 16.95 25.00 14.68
CA ASP A 117 16.07 25.96 15.36
C ASP A 117 14.89 26.41 14.47
N LYS A 118 15.00 26.13 13.17
CA LYS A 118 13.98 26.33 12.14
C LYS A 118 13.08 25.10 11.94
N VAL A 119 13.50 23.89 12.33
CA VAL A 119 12.60 22.71 12.28
C VAL A 119 11.37 23.02 13.13
N ARG A 120 10.17 22.83 12.55
CA ARG A 120 8.92 23.09 13.24
C ARG A 120 8.71 22.09 14.37
N ASP A 121 8.07 22.56 15.44
CA ASP A 121 7.20 21.67 16.21
C ASP A 121 5.83 21.72 15.53
N MET A 122 5.42 20.60 14.95
CA MET A 122 4.17 20.48 14.23
C MET A 122 2.97 20.47 15.18
N LYS A 123 3.16 20.15 16.47
CA LYS A 123 2.11 20.31 17.49
C LYS A 123 1.69 21.77 17.58
N SER A 124 2.65 22.66 17.82
CA SER A 124 2.40 24.11 17.88
C SER A 124 2.05 24.73 16.52
N SER A 125 2.40 24.07 15.40
CA SER A 125 2.05 24.55 14.06
C SER A 125 0.63 24.14 13.62
N TYR A 126 0.01 23.17 14.30
CA TYR A 126 -1.34 22.69 13.97
C TYR A 126 -2.45 23.60 14.55
N GLY A 127 -2.18 24.26 15.68
CA GLY A 127 -3.13 25.16 16.34
C GLY A 127 -2.86 25.28 17.84
N SER A 128 -3.92 25.62 18.58
CA SER A 128 -3.96 25.58 20.04
C SER A 128 -3.87 24.15 20.58
N GLU A 129 -3.58 24.02 21.89
CA GLU A 129 -3.53 22.73 22.58
C GLU A 129 -4.86 21.96 22.45
N ASP A 130 -6.01 22.65 22.54
CA ASP A 130 -7.33 22.05 22.40
C ASP A 130 -7.60 21.52 20.98
N GLU A 131 -7.15 22.24 19.95
CA GLU A 131 -7.26 21.79 18.55
C GLU A 131 -6.37 20.58 18.29
N TYR A 132 -5.14 20.60 18.81
CA TYR A 132 -4.23 19.47 18.69
C TYR A 132 -4.69 18.24 19.49
N SER A 133 -5.29 18.42 20.68
CA SER A 133 -5.87 17.32 21.46
C SER A 133 -7.01 16.65 20.68
N LYS A 134 -7.93 17.45 20.11
CA LYS A 134 -9.01 16.92 19.25
C LYS A 134 -8.47 16.17 18.04
N PHE A 135 -7.40 16.67 17.41
CA PHE A 135 -6.73 15.95 16.33
C PHE A 135 -6.15 14.62 16.80
N ASN A 136 -5.41 14.59 17.91
CA ASN A 136 -4.87 13.36 18.50
C ASN A 136 -5.97 12.33 18.79
N ASP A 137 -7.06 12.76 19.47
CA ASP A 137 -8.21 11.91 19.78
C ASP A 137 -8.90 11.36 18.52
N SER A 138 -8.86 12.12 17.40
CA SER A 138 -9.41 11.70 16.11
C SER A 138 -8.58 10.62 15.41
N LEU A 139 -7.31 10.41 15.77
CA LEU A 139 -6.44 9.43 15.11
C LEU A 139 -6.89 7.99 15.36
N ILE A 140 -6.63 7.11 14.38
CA ILE A 140 -6.88 5.67 14.49
C ILE A 140 -6.06 5.04 15.63
N THR A 141 -4.83 5.50 15.82
CA THR A 141 -3.91 5.02 16.87
C THR A 141 -2.86 6.08 17.20
N GLU A 142 -2.51 6.18 18.49
CA GLU A 142 -1.42 7.01 19.00
C GLU A 142 -0.05 6.67 18.34
N THR A 143 0.10 5.43 17.85
CA THR A 143 1.31 4.98 17.14
C THR A 143 1.65 5.87 15.93
N TYR A 144 0.63 6.47 15.29
CA TYR A 144 0.83 7.40 14.19
C TYR A 144 1.48 8.73 14.58
N LEU A 145 1.31 9.20 15.83
CA LEU A 145 2.07 10.35 16.33
C LEU A 145 3.51 9.95 16.67
N LYS A 146 3.69 8.79 17.30
CA LYS A 146 5.00 8.28 17.73
C LYS A 146 5.97 8.05 16.57
N GLU A 147 5.46 7.70 15.38
CA GLU A 147 6.24 7.63 14.12
C GLU A 147 6.80 8.99 13.67
N GLY A 148 6.31 10.10 14.24
CA GLY A 148 6.74 11.47 13.97
C GLY A 148 7.21 12.26 15.19
N GLU A 149 7.33 11.65 16.37
CA GLU A 149 7.79 12.32 17.60
C GLU A 149 9.29 12.10 17.81
N TYR A 150 10.06 13.18 18.00
CA TYR A 150 11.49 13.09 18.24
C TYR A 150 11.94 14.18 19.21
N GLN A 151 12.71 13.80 20.24
CA GLN A 151 13.16 14.71 21.31
C GLN A 151 12.01 15.54 21.92
N SER A 152 10.89 14.87 22.22
CA SER A 152 9.66 15.47 22.79
C SER A 152 9.04 16.59 21.94
N LYS A 153 9.22 16.53 20.62
CA LYS A 153 8.55 17.40 19.63
C LYS A 153 7.89 16.56 18.56
N GLN A 154 6.73 17.01 18.08
CA GLN A 154 6.11 16.42 16.90
C GLN A 154 6.80 16.98 15.66
N ILE A 155 7.80 16.27 15.10
CA ILE A 155 8.53 16.76 13.92
C ILE A 155 7.83 16.40 12.59
N VAL A 156 6.89 15.45 12.62
CA VAL A 156 6.06 15.02 11.47
C VAL A 156 4.63 14.76 11.93
N LEU A 157 3.61 15.28 11.23
CA LEU A 157 2.20 14.89 11.44
C LEU A 157 1.81 13.71 10.53
N PRO A 158 1.08 12.70 11.04
CA PRO A 158 0.59 11.61 10.21
C PRO A 158 -0.51 12.08 9.25
N PHE A 159 -0.39 11.73 7.97
CA PHE A 159 -1.37 12.08 6.94
C PHE A 159 -1.71 10.88 6.05
N GLY A 160 -0.97 10.68 4.96
CA GLY A 160 -1.13 9.54 4.05
C GLY A 160 -0.41 8.30 4.57
N LYS A 161 -1.11 7.44 5.33
CA LYS A 161 -0.52 6.22 5.87
C LYS A 161 -0.62 5.06 4.88
N SER A 162 0.36 4.17 4.90
CA SER A 162 0.20 2.81 4.40
C SER A 162 0.62 1.81 5.46
N VAL A 163 0.21 0.57 5.29
CA VAL A 163 0.57 -0.54 6.17
C VAL A 163 1.19 -1.66 5.36
N ASP A 164 2.16 -2.40 5.92
CA ASP A 164 2.48 -3.72 5.38
C ASP A 164 1.55 -4.77 5.98
N TYR A 165 0.93 -5.58 5.12
CA TYR A 165 0.17 -6.77 5.47
C TYR A 165 0.57 -7.95 4.57
N SER A 166 0.06 -9.14 4.86
CA SER A 166 0.17 -10.31 3.99
C SER A 166 -1.17 -10.60 3.30
N ILE A 167 -1.11 -11.28 2.16
CA ILE A 167 -2.25 -11.68 1.34
C ILE A 167 -2.11 -13.17 1.06
N ILE A 168 -3.16 -13.95 1.34
CA ILE A 168 -3.23 -15.38 1.05
C ILE A 168 -4.01 -15.56 -0.25
N ASN A 169 -3.44 -16.32 -1.20
CA ASN A 169 -4.13 -16.84 -2.38
C ASN A 169 -4.86 -18.13 -2.00
N VAL A 170 -6.07 -17.97 -1.47
CA VAL A 170 -6.89 -19.08 -0.94
C VAL A 170 -7.33 -20.02 -2.05
N ARG A 171 -7.51 -19.51 -3.27
CA ARG A 171 -7.73 -20.32 -4.48
C ARG A 171 -6.59 -21.32 -4.70
N LEU A 172 -5.33 -20.91 -4.56
CA LEU A 172 -4.18 -21.82 -4.68
C LEU A 172 -4.12 -22.84 -3.52
N LEU A 173 -4.54 -22.46 -2.31
CA LEU A 173 -4.63 -23.41 -1.19
C LEU A 173 -5.69 -24.48 -1.45
N ALA A 174 -6.84 -24.09 -2.03
CA ALA A 174 -7.88 -25.01 -2.45
C ALA A 174 -7.42 -25.90 -3.62
N ASP A 175 -6.73 -25.36 -4.63
CA ASP A 175 -6.14 -26.16 -5.71
C ASP A 175 -5.25 -27.28 -5.14
N LEU A 176 -4.40 -26.97 -4.16
CA LEU A 176 -3.51 -27.95 -3.54
C LEU A 176 -4.31 -29.03 -2.78
N GLN A 177 -5.37 -28.64 -2.07
CA GLN A 177 -6.28 -29.59 -1.41
C GLN A 177 -6.95 -30.53 -2.42
N GLU A 178 -7.55 -29.97 -3.47
CA GLU A 178 -8.32 -30.69 -4.49
C GLU A 178 -7.45 -31.52 -5.45
N THR A 179 -6.20 -31.12 -5.67
CA THR A 179 -5.27 -31.83 -6.57
C THR A 179 -4.56 -33.00 -5.88
N LEU A 180 -4.26 -32.88 -4.58
CA LEU A 180 -3.34 -33.79 -3.86
C LEU A 180 -4.04 -34.72 -2.86
N ILE A 181 -5.23 -34.37 -2.36
CA ILE A 181 -5.94 -35.14 -1.33
C ILE A 181 -7.14 -35.84 -1.96
N GLU A 182 -7.15 -37.17 -1.94
CA GLU A 182 -8.20 -37.99 -2.55
C GLU A 182 -9.59 -37.66 -1.98
N GLY A 183 -10.60 -37.66 -2.85
CA GLY A 183 -12.00 -37.42 -2.48
C GLY A 183 -12.38 -35.95 -2.20
N GLN A 184 -11.44 -35.01 -2.14
CA GLN A 184 -11.78 -33.60 -1.86
C GLN A 184 -12.44 -32.88 -3.04
N GLU A 185 -12.23 -33.34 -4.27
CA GLU A 185 -12.77 -32.73 -5.51
C GLU A 185 -14.31 -32.60 -5.55
N THR A 186 -15.04 -33.38 -4.76
CA THR A 186 -16.51 -33.41 -4.72
C THR A 186 -17.10 -33.07 -3.35
N ASN A 187 -16.25 -32.73 -2.37
CA ASN A 187 -16.67 -32.54 -0.99
C ASN A 187 -17.28 -31.14 -0.75
N LYS A 188 -18.33 -31.05 0.08
CA LYS A 188 -18.96 -29.78 0.43
C LYS A 188 -18.13 -28.94 1.41
N GLY A 189 -17.20 -29.55 2.16
CA GLY A 189 -16.37 -28.88 3.16
C GLY A 189 -15.00 -28.36 2.69
N THR A 190 -14.76 -28.19 1.38
CA THR A 190 -13.44 -27.72 0.90
C THR A 190 -13.15 -26.25 1.20
N ILE A 191 -11.86 -25.91 1.19
CA ILE A 191 -11.35 -24.53 1.31
C ILE A 191 -11.97 -23.61 0.24
N ARG A 192 -12.26 -24.12 -0.96
CA ARG A 192 -12.94 -23.36 -2.04
C ARG A 192 -14.37 -23.00 -1.67
N ASN A 193 -15.11 -23.90 -1.03
CA ASN A 193 -16.49 -23.64 -0.61
C ASN A 193 -16.54 -22.64 0.54
N ILE A 194 -15.63 -22.76 1.51
CA ILE A 194 -15.46 -21.78 2.60
C ILE A 194 -15.18 -20.38 2.04
N LEU A 195 -14.28 -20.27 1.06
CA LEU A 195 -13.97 -19.02 0.37
C LEU A 195 -15.18 -18.46 -0.39
N ASN A 196 -15.87 -19.30 -1.17
CA ASN A 196 -17.05 -18.89 -1.93
C ASN A 196 -18.21 -18.48 -1.03
N GLU A 197 -18.43 -19.14 0.10
CA GLU A 197 -19.45 -18.76 1.08
C GLU A 197 -19.13 -17.39 1.68
N TYR A 198 -17.92 -17.19 2.21
CA TYR A 198 -17.46 -15.90 2.74
C TYR A 198 -17.56 -14.77 1.71
N ASN A 199 -17.22 -15.05 0.45
CA ASN A 199 -17.33 -14.07 -0.62
C ASN A 199 -18.79 -13.66 -0.91
N ASN A 200 -19.73 -14.60 -0.83
CA ASN A 200 -21.15 -14.33 -1.06
C ASN A 200 -21.86 -13.71 0.16
N THR A 201 -21.36 -13.94 1.37
CA THR A 201 -21.99 -13.49 2.63
C THR A 201 -21.40 -12.18 3.16
N GLU A 202 -20.08 -12.06 3.24
CA GLU A 202 -19.40 -10.90 3.85
C GLU A 202 -18.76 -9.96 2.81
N ARG A 203 -18.29 -10.48 1.66
CA ARG A 203 -17.54 -9.66 0.68
C ARG A 203 -18.29 -9.30 -0.60
N LYS A 204 -19.58 -9.61 -0.71
CA LYS A 204 -20.37 -9.55 -1.95
C LYS A 204 -20.34 -8.17 -2.62
N LEU A 205 -20.49 -7.09 -1.87
CA LEU A 205 -20.38 -5.72 -2.38
C LEU A 205 -18.97 -5.46 -2.93
N SER A 206 -17.94 -5.83 -2.18
CA SER A 206 -16.53 -5.62 -2.55
C SER A 206 -16.01 -6.48 -3.71
N LEU A 207 -16.82 -7.42 -4.20
CA LEU A 207 -16.51 -8.31 -5.33
C LEU A 207 -17.49 -8.14 -6.51
N GLY A 208 -18.56 -7.37 -6.32
CA GLY A 208 -19.56 -7.06 -7.34
C GLY A 208 -20.14 -8.29 -8.03
N SER A 209 -20.12 -8.30 -9.36
CA SER A 209 -20.69 -9.37 -10.19
C SER A 209 -19.85 -10.65 -10.29
N ARG A 210 -18.68 -10.70 -9.65
CA ARG A 210 -17.78 -11.87 -9.64
C ARG A 210 -17.35 -12.28 -8.22
N PRO A 211 -18.29 -12.67 -7.33
CA PRO A 211 -17.95 -13.07 -5.95
C PRO A 211 -17.28 -14.45 -5.87
N LYS A 212 -17.48 -15.33 -6.85
CA LYS A 212 -16.82 -16.65 -6.85
C LYS A 212 -15.32 -16.53 -7.13
N ALA A 213 -14.52 -17.30 -6.39
CA ALA A 213 -13.13 -17.54 -6.72
C ALA A 213 -13.00 -18.25 -8.08
N ASN A 214 -11.86 -18.09 -8.74
CA ASN A 214 -11.62 -18.68 -10.06
C ASN A 214 -11.66 -20.22 -9.99
N GLU A 215 -12.43 -20.82 -10.90
CA GLU A 215 -12.56 -22.27 -11.05
C GLU A 215 -11.46 -22.80 -11.97
N GLY A 216 -10.76 -23.87 -11.56
CA GLY A 216 -9.65 -24.49 -12.30
C GLY A 216 -8.28 -24.37 -11.59
N SER A 217 -7.49 -25.44 -11.71
CA SER A 217 -6.14 -25.58 -11.13
C SER A 217 -5.06 -25.31 -12.16
N TYR A 218 -3.94 -24.70 -11.74
CA TYR A 218 -2.73 -24.55 -12.58
C TYR A 218 -1.82 -25.78 -12.55
N PHE A 219 -2.19 -26.81 -11.79
CA PHE A 219 -1.42 -28.04 -11.68
C PHE A 219 -1.79 -29.02 -12.78
N ASN A 220 -0.78 -29.59 -13.44
CA ASN A 220 -0.95 -30.87 -14.11
C ASN A 220 -1.20 -31.91 -13.00
N LYS A 221 -2.46 -32.30 -12.83
CA LYS A 221 -2.92 -33.12 -11.69
C LYS A 221 -2.19 -34.46 -11.59
N GLU A 222 -1.91 -35.12 -12.72
CA GLU A 222 -1.18 -36.38 -12.74
C GLU A 222 0.26 -36.20 -12.25
N ILE A 223 1.00 -35.24 -12.83
CA ILE A 223 2.39 -34.97 -12.45
C ILE A 223 2.48 -34.50 -11.00
N ALA A 224 1.60 -33.59 -10.56
CA ALA A 224 1.60 -33.06 -9.20
C ALA A 224 1.26 -34.12 -8.14
N ASN A 225 0.25 -34.96 -8.37
CA ASN A 225 -0.13 -36.05 -7.47
C ASN A 225 0.96 -37.15 -7.44
N ASN A 226 1.49 -37.56 -8.59
CA ASN A 226 2.62 -38.49 -8.65
C ASN A 226 3.83 -37.97 -7.88
N THR A 227 4.15 -36.67 -8.01
CA THR A 227 5.23 -36.02 -7.24
C THR A 227 4.94 -36.05 -5.74
N TYR A 228 3.74 -35.67 -5.31
CA TYR A 228 3.31 -35.69 -3.91
C TYR A 228 3.42 -37.09 -3.29
N ASN A 229 3.06 -38.13 -4.04
CA ASN A 229 3.17 -39.53 -3.61
C ASN A 229 4.62 -40.03 -3.44
N THR A 230 5.64 -39.30 -3.93
CA THR A 230 7.05 -39.58 -3.62
C THR A 230 7.54 -38.95 -2.31
N LEU A 231 6.79 -38.01 -1.72
CA LEU A 231 7.18 -37.37 -0.46
C LEU A 231 7.07 -38.34 0.73
N PRO A 232 7.86 -38.13 1.81
CA PRO A 232 7.74 -38.92 3.03
C PRO A 232 6.31 -38.88 3.58
N GLU A 233 5.81 -40.03 4.02
CA GLU A 233 4.45 -40.16 4.57
C GLU A 233 4.19 -39.19 5.72
N SER A 234 5.19 -38.93 6.58
CA SER A 234 5.09 -37.95 7.66
C SER A 234 4.89 -36.51 7.17
N ASP A 235 5.50 -36.13 6.04
CA ASP A 235 5.31 -34.81 5.44
C ASP A 235 3.93 -34.70 4.77
N ARG A 236 3.43 -35.78 4.15
CA ARG A 236 2.07 -35.85 3.60
C ARG A 236 0.99 -35.76 4.68
N ASN A 237 1.06 -36.62 5.70
CA ASN A 237 0.11 -36.65 6.80
C ASN A 237 0.07 -35.30 7.56
N SER A 238 1.22 -34.64 7.70
CA SER A 238 1.30 -33.28 8.28
C SER A 238 0.59 -32.24 7.40
N PHE A 239 0.78 -32.30 6.08
CA PHE A 239 0.12 -31.41 5.13
C PHE A 239 -1.40 -31.61 5.10
N GLU A 240 -1.86 -32.86 5.04
CA GLU A 240 -3.29 -33.21 5.07
C GLU A 240 -3.95 -32.79 6.39
N SER A 241 -3.27 -32.96 7.53
CA SER A 241 -3.76 -32.53 8.84
C SER A 241 -3.93 -31.00 8.95
N ILE A 242 -3.12 -30.21 8.23
CA ILE A 242 -3.25 -28.74 8.20
C ILE A 242 -4.51 -28.33 7.44
N LEU A 243 -4.84 -29.00 6.34
CA LEU A 243 -5.96 -28.63 5.47
C LEU A 243 -7.31 -29.23 5.89
N SER A 244 -7.30 -30.40 6.56
CA SER A 244 -8.51 -31.06 7.06
C SER A 244 -9.10 -30.40 8.31
N GLY A 245 -8.31 -29.65 9.08
CA GLY A 245 -8.75 -28.89 10.25
C GLY A 245 -9.43 -27.54 9.95
N VAL A 246 -9.76 -27.26 8.68
CA VAL A 246 -10.25 -25.94 8.24
C VAL A 246 -11.76 -25.99 7.98
N THR A 247 -12.50 -25.15 8.70
CA THR A 247 -13.96 -25.00 8.61
C THR A 247 -14.39 -23.58 8.25
N ASN A 248 -13.50 -22.59 8.42
CA ASN A 248 -13.80 -21.17 8.20
C ASN A 248 -12.56 -20.35 7.78
N ILE A 249 -12.79 -19.09 7.37
CA ILE A 249 -11.74 -18.15 6.94
C ILE A 249 -10.72 -17.85 8.04
N GLN A 250 -11.12 -17.91 9.32
CA GLN A 250 -10.19 -17.65 10.41
C GLN A 250 -9.16 -18.76 10.55
N GLU A 251 -9.58 -20.01 10.40
CA GLU A 251 -8.67 -21.16 10.38
C GLU A 251 -7.70 -21.09 9.18
N ILE A 252 -8.16 -20.67 8.00
CA ILE A 252 -7.28 -20.41 6.84
C ILE A 252 -6.20 -19.37 7.18
N LYS A 253 -6.55 -18.27 7.85
CA LYS A 253 -5.58 -17.26 8.31
C LYS A 253 -4.64 -17.84 9.38
N ASN A 254 -5.17 -18.65 10.30
CA ASN A 254 -4.42 -19.24 11.41
C ASN A 254 -3.38 -20.27 10.97
N ILE A 255 -3.55 -20.96 9.81
CA ILE A 255 -2.52 -21.83 9.22
C ILE A 255 -1.17 -21.11 9.21
N PHE A 256 -1.14 -19.87 8.72
CA PHE A 256 0.08 -19.09 8.50
C PHE A 256 0.59 -18.36 9.75
N LYS A 257 -0.01 -18.60 10.92
CA LYS A 257 0.49 -18.12 12.22
C LYS A 257 1.56 -19.04 12.82
N ASP A 258 1.63 -20.31 12.40
CA ASP A 258 2.66 -21.28 12.82
C ASP A 258 3.74 -21.45 11.74
N SER A 259 5.01 -21.31 12.11
CA SER A 259 6.15 -21.55 11.21
C SER A 259 6.23 -23.01 10.75
N LYS A 260 5.79 -23.98 11.55
CA LYS A 260 5.78 -25.40 11.17
C LYS A 260 4.84 -25.67 10.00
N ASN A 261 3.68 -25.02 10.00
CA ASN A 261 2.70 -25.12 8.91
C ASN A 261 3.26 -24.49 7.63
N ILE A 262 3.86 -23.30 7.75
CA ILE A 262 4.56 -22.63 6.64
C ILE A 262 5.61 -23.56 6.03
N MET A 263 6.45 -24.20 6.86
CA MET A 263 7.50 -25.10 6.38
C MET A 263 6.97 -26.39 5.75
N THR A 264 5.91 -26.98 6.32
CA THR A 264 5.25 -28.17 5.75
C THR A 264 4.69 -27.87 4.36
N ILE A 265 3.99 -26.74 4.21
CA ILE A 265 3.43 -26.30 2.93
C ILE A 265 4.56 -25.93 1.94
N ALA A 266 5.61 -25.25 2.38
CA ALA A 266 6.75 -24.90 1.53
C ALA A 266 7.46 -26.14 0.95
N LYS A 267 7.62 -27.22 1.74
CA LYS A 267 8.18 -28.49 1.25
C LYS A 267 7.35 -29.09 0.11
N VAL A 268 6.03 -29.17 0.28
CA VAL A 268 5.11 -29.75 -0.71
C VAL A 268 5.10 -28.92 -1.99
N ILE A 269 4.94 -27.60 -1.88
CA ILE A 269 4.95 -26.68 -3.02
C ILE A 269 6.30 -26.74 -3.75
N LYS A 270 7.43 -26.75 -3.03
CA LYS A 270 8.78 -26.90 -3.62
C LYS A 270 8.87 -28.16 -4.49
N ALA A 271 8.46 -29.32 -3.96
CA ALA A 271 8.58 -30.59 -4.68
C ALA A 271 7.82 -30.57 -6.00
N ILE A 272 6.59 -30.06 -5.97
CA ILE A 272 5.74 -29.89 -7.16
C ILE A 272 6.39 -28.90 -8.13
N TYR A 273 6.77 -27.70 -7.68
CA TYR A 273 7.20 -26.60 -8.55
C TYR A 273 8.59 -26.83 -9.17
N GLN A 274 9.41 -27.67 -8.55
CA GLN A 274 10.70 -28.11 -9.07
C GLN A 274 10.59 -29.36 -9.97
N THR A 275 9.39 -29.94 -10.12
CA THR A 275 9.11 -31.00 -11.09
C THR A 275 8.69 -30.39 -12.44
N ASN A 276 9.27 -30.89 -13.54
CA ASN A 276 9.00 -30.37 -14.87
C ASN A 276 7.55 -30.66 -15.30
N GLY A 277 6.87 -29.70 -15.93
CA GLY A 277 5.48 -29.83 -16.38
C GLY A 277 4.42 -29.88 -15.27
N ALA A 278 4.79 -29.77 -13.99
CA ALA A 278 3.84 -29.82 -12.88
C ALA A 278 2.93 -28.59 -12.78
N ILE A 279 3.37 -27.45 -13.32
CA ILE A 279 2.56 -26.24 -13.54
C ILE A 279 2.31 -26.15 -15.04
N ASP A 280 1.04 -26.10 -15.45
CA ASP A 280 0.64 -25.97 -16.84
C ASP A 280 -0.67 -25.17 -16.97
N TYR A 281 -0.56 -23.92 -17.41
CA TYR A 281 -1.70 -23.06 -17.67
C TYR A 281 -2.44 -23.46 -18.94
N ASN A 282 -1.82 -24.21 -19.87
CA ASN A 282 -2.49 -24.68 -21.09
C ASN A 282 -3.59 -25.69 -20.77
N GLU A 283 -3.42 -26.49 -19.71
CA GLU A 283 -4.42 -27.49 -19.31
C GLU A 283 -5.66 -26.89 -18.64
N THR A 284 -5.60 -25.63 -18.20
CA THR A 284 -6.74 -24.90 -17.63
C THR A 284 -7.86 -24.68 -18.66
N ALA A 285 -9.10 -24.53 -18.17
CA ALA A 285 -10.25 -24.25 -19.04
C ALA A 285 -10.08 -22.96 -19.88
N PHE A 286 -9.49 -21.90 -19.32
CA PHE A 286 -9.21 -20.67 -20.07
C PHE A 286 -7.98 -20.81 -20.97
N GLY A 287 -6.93 -21.53 -20.57
CA GLY A 287 -5.75 -21.79 -21.41
C GLY A 287 -6.10 -22.55 -22.68
N LYS A 288 -6.86 -23.64 -22.56
CA LYS A 288 -7.45 -24.37 -23.70
C LYS A 288 -8.28 -23.45 -24.58
N SER A 289 -9.05 -22.53 -24.00
CA SER A 289 -9.85 -21.57 -24.76
C SER A 289 -9.01 -20.51 -25.48
N ILE A 290 -7.95 -19.98 -24.85
CA ILE A 290 -7.00 -19.03 -25.46
C ILE A 290 -6.31 -19.67 -26.67
N LEU A 291 -5.81 -20.91 -26.53
CA LEU A 291 -5.14 -21.63 -27.62
C LEU A 291 -6.06 -21.84 -28.84
N VAL A 292 -7.38 -21.95 -28.64
CA VAL A 292 -8.38 -22.06 -29.72
C VAL A 292 -8.65 -20.73 -30.42
N THR A 293 -8.46 -19.58 -29.77
CA THR A 293 -8.70 -18.26 -30.41
C THR A 293 -7.67 -17.88 -31.49
N GLN A 294 -6.48 -18.47 -31.44
CA GLN A 294 -5.31 -18.09 -32.25
C GLN A 294 -4.83 -16.64 -32.08
N ASP A 295 -5.32 -15.89 -31.08
CA ASP A 295 -4.80 -14.56 -30.74
C ASP A 295 -3.37 -14.68 -30.19
N GLN A 296 -2.40 -14.30 -31.03
CA GLN A 296 -0.97 -14.40 -30.70
C GLN A 296 -0.59 -13.56 -29.46
N THR A 297 -1.33 -12.50 -29.15
CA THR A 297 -1.08 -11.65 -27.96
C THR A 297 -1.44 -12.38 -26.68
N GLU A 298 -2.61 -13.03 -26.64
CA GLU A 298 -3.06 -13.80 -25.48
C GLU A 298 -2.32 -15.13 -25.37
N ILE A 299 -1.98 -15.77 -26.49
CA ILE A 299 -1.12 -16.97 -26.53
C ILE A 299 0.29 -16.66 -26.02
N GLN A 300 0.88 -15.50 -26.37
CA GLN A 300 2.18 -15.11 -25.82
C GLN A 300 2.09 -14.88 -24.30
N LYS A 301 1.06 -14.21 -23.79
CA LYS A 301 0.84 -14.06 -22.33
C LYS A 301 0.73 -15.41 -21.62
N LEU A 302 0.01 -16.36 -22.20
CA LEU A 302 -0.12 -17.73 -21.67
C LEU A 302 1.24 -18.46 -21.69
N THR A 303 2.01 -18.29 -22.75
CA THR A 303 3.36 -18.85 -22.91
C THR A 303 4.34 -18.26 -21.87
N ASP A 304 4.27 -16.95 -21.63
CA ASP A 304 5.08 -16.25 -20.63
C ASP A 304 4.74 -16.68 -19.19
N LEU A 305 3.47 -17.03 -18.91
CA LEU A 305 3.03 -17.61 -17.65
C LEU A 305 3.56 -19.04 -17.45
N ASN A 306 3.45 -19.89 -18.47
CA ASN A 306 3.97 -21.27 -18.43
C ASN A 306 5.49 -21.34 -18.23
N ASN A 307 6.23 -20.47 -18.93
CA ASN A 307 7.69 -20.44 -18.90
C ASN A 307 8.25 -19.63 -17.72
N SER A 308 7.43 -19.28 -16.73
CA SER A 308 7.84 -18.40 -15.65
C SER A 308 8.65 -19.13 -14.57
N ASN A 309 9.87 -18.65 -14.29
CA ASN A 309 10.57 -19.03 -13.06
C ASN A 309 10.03 -18.31 -11.82
N SER A 310 9.02 -17.43 -11.98
CA SER A 310 8.41 -16.63 -10.91
C SER A 310 7.26 -17.34 -10.19
N HIS A 311 7.53 -18.56 -9.71
CA HIS A 311 6.57 -19.38 -8.95
C HIS A 311 7.17 -19.73 -7.58
N TYR A 312 6.56 -19.32 -6.49
CA TYR A 312 7.09 -19.42 -5.12
C TYR A 312 5.99 -19.83 -4.14
N ALA A 313 6.30 -20.43 -2.99
CA ALA A 313 5.26 -20.64 -1.97
C ALA A 313 4.97 -19.32 -1.22
N PHE A 314 6.01 -18.71 -0.66
CA PHE A 314 5.92 -17.52 0.19
C PHE A 314 6.68 -16.34 -0.41
N SER A 315 6.24 -15.12 -0.12
CA SER A 315 6.99 -13.93 -0.51
C SER A 315 6.78 -12.75 0.45
N ILE A 316 7.83 -11.98 0.69
CA ILE A 316 7.84 -10.82 1.60
C ILE A 316 8.52 -9.63 0.88
N ASP A 317 7.83 -8.52 0.63
CA ASP A 317 8.44 -7.39 -0.11
C ASP A 317 9.50 -6.64 0.74
N SER A 318 9.27 -6.54 2.05
CA SER A 318 10.14 -5.81 3.00
C SER A 318 10.49 -6.67 4.22
N ILE A 319 11.58 -7.44 4.14
CA ILE A 319 12.12 -8.21 5.28
C ILE A 319 12.52 -7.28 6.42
N GLU A 320 13.03 -6.08 6.11
CA GLU A 320 13.31 -5.03 7.07
C GLU A 320 12.11 -4.70 7.95
N ASN A 321 10.89 -4.62 7.38
CA ASN A 321 9.66 -4.36 8.12
C ASN A 321 9.14 -5.59 8.87
N LYS A 322 9.44 -6.82 8.40
CA LYS A 322 9.10 -8.05 9.13
C LYS A 322 9.74 -8.09 10.52
N PHE A 323 10.98 -7.64 10.69
CA PHE A 323 11.60 -7.58 12.02
C PHE A 323 10.81 -6.70 13.00
N PHE A 324 10.26 -5.55 12.56
CA PHE A 324 9.43 -4.67 13.40
C PHE A 324 8.08 -5.32 13.73
N MET A 325 7.44 -5.98 12.77
CA MET A 325 6.19 -6.71 12.99
C MET A 325 6.37 -7.88 13.97
N ASP A 326 7.42 -8.69 13.79
CA ASP A 326 7.73 -9.82 14.65
C ASP A 326 8.14 -9.35 16.06
N TRP A 327 8.80 -8.18 16.19
CA TRP A 327 9.04 -7.53 17.48
C TRP A 327 7.74 -7.18 18.20
N ALA A 328 6.79 -6.53 17.51
CA ALA A 328 5.49 -6.18 18.10
C ALA A 328 4.67 -7.43 18.46
N ALA A 329 4.85 -8.53 17.73
CA ALA A 329 4.17 -9.80 18.01
C ALA A 329 4.68 -10.47 19.29
N GLU A 330 5.98 -10.34 19.59
CA GLU A 330 6.62 -10.88 20.79
C GLU A 330 6.58 -9.93 22.01
N ASN A 331 6.23 -8.65 21.81
CA ASN A 331 6.11 -7.63 22.87
C ASN A 331 4.73 -6.91 22.79
N PRO A 332 3.59 -7.64 22.83
CA PRO A 332 2.27 -7.06 22.61
C PRO A 332 1.88 -5.98 23.63
N GLU A 333 2.45 -6.02 24.84
CA GLU A 333 2.27 -5.03 25.91
C GLU A 333 2.83 -3.64 25.55
N LYS A 334 3.70 -3.55 24.53
CA LYS A 334 4.27 -2.29 24.04
C LYS A 334 3.34 -1.54 23.07
N ASN A 335 2.17 -2.11 22.72
CA ASN A 335 1.19 -1.52 21.80
C ASN A 335 1.82 -0.97 20.49
N GLY A 336 2.81 -1.67 19.93
CA GLY A 336 3.43 -1.30 18.65
C GLY A 336 4.34 -0.05 18.67
N SER A 337 4.68 0.48 19.84
CA SER A 337 5.55 1.67 19.96
C SER A 337 7.01 1.26 20.23
N LEU A 338 7.85 1.18 19.19
CA LEU A 338 9.27 0.87 19.34
C LEU A 338 10.13 2.13 19.44
N ASP A 339 10.70 2.39 20.62
CA ASP A 339 11.81 3.33 20.77
C ASP A 339 13.15 2.59 20.54
N ILE A 340 13.84 2.91 19.44
CA ILE A 340 15.15 2.32 19.15
C ILE A 340 16.30 2.94 19.98
N THR A 341 16.05 3.98 20.77
CA THR A 341 17.04 4.57 21.67
C THR A 341 17.07 3.90 23.04
N ASP A 342 16.00 3.20 23.45
CA ASP A 342 15.96 2.42 24.69
C ASP A 342 16.76 1.10 24.57
N SER A 343 17.82 0.98 25.37
CA SER A 343 18.61 -0.27 25.57
C SER A 343 17.79 -1.50 26.00
N LYS A 344 16.58 -1.29 26.54
CA LYS A 344 15.63 -2.31 27.00
C LYS A 344 14.45 -2.52 26.04
N ASN A 345 14.56 -2.06 24.80
CA ASN A 345 13.52 -2.21 23.79
C ASN A 345 13.24 -3.67 23.34
N ASN A 346 14.09 -4.64 23.71
CA ASN A 346 14.06 -6.05 23.30
C ASN A 346 14.13 -6.29 21.78
N PHE A 347 14.45 -5.26 20.99
CA PHE A 347 14.63 -5.36 19.55
C PHE A 347 16.04 -5.84 19.21
N LEU A 348 16.31 -6.09 17.92
CA LEU A 348 17.57 -6.62 17.43
C LEU A 348 18.75 -5.63 17.55
N TYR A 349 18.47 -4.37 17.87
CA TYR A 349 19.43 -3.33 18.22
C TYR A 349 18.81 -2.20 19.05
N ASN A 350 19.68 -1.39 19.65
CA ASN A 350 19.38 0.00 20.01
C ASN A 350 20.47 0.95 19.47
N SER A 351 20.13 2.23 19.30
CA SER A 351 21.01 3.25 18.73
C SER A 351 20.90 4.57 19.49
N GLN A 352 22.05 5.19 19.79
CA GLN A 352 22.11 6.48 20.47
C GLN A 352 23.06 7.44 19.76
N THR A 353 22.54 8.60 19.34
CA THR A 353 23.37 9.70 18.82
C THR A 353 24.06 10.42 19.98
N ASN A 354 25.39 10.44 19.98
CA ASN A 354 26.19 11.12 20.99
C ASN A 354 26.39 12.59 20.61
N VAL A 355 26.14 13.52 21.54
CA VAL A 355 26.36 14.96 21.35
C VAL A 355 27.32 15.55 22.38
N ASN A 356 28.02 16.61 21.98
CA ASN A 356 28.78 17.44 22.92
C ASN A 356 27.89 18.53 23.58
N ALA A 357 28.46 19.27 24.53
CA ALA A 357 27.80 20.37 25.24
C ALA A 357 27.26 21.53 24.36
N LYS A 358 27.56 21.55 23.04
CA LYS A 358 26.99 22.51 22.07
C LYS A 358 25.90 21.87 21.19
N ASN A 359 25.39 20.70 21.59
CA ASN A 359 24.44 19.85 20.86
C ASN A 359 24.89 19.49 19.43
N LYS A 360 26.21 19.39 19.18
CA LYS A 360 26.76 18.87 17.93
C LYS A 360 27.03 17.38 18.08
N VAL A 361 26.64 16.58 17.08
CA VAL A 361 26.93 15.15 17.05
C VAL A 361 28.45 14.91 17.03
N THR A 362 28.90 13.98 17.88
CA THR A 362 30.29 13.52 17.97
C THR A 362 30.47 12.06 17.54
N GLY A 363 29.39 11.28 17.52
CA GLY A 363 29.37 9.89 17.08
C GLY A 363 28.00 9.26 17.29
N THR A 364 27.88 7.98 16.94
CA THR A 364 26.67 7.19 17.17
C THR A 364 27.06 5.85 17.78
N ASP A 365 26.48 5.51 18.93
CA ASP A 365 26.60 4.20 19.55
C ASP A 365 25.50 3.28 19.01
N PHE A 366 25.87 2.12 18.51
CA PHE A 366 24.97 1.11 17.95
C PHE A 366 25.19 -0.21 18.68
N GLN A 367 24.21 -0.65 19.45
CA GLN A 367 24.30 -1.88 20.25
C GLN A 367 23.42 -2.97 19.64
N ILE A 368 24.02 -4.10 19.33
CA ILE A 368 23.40 -5.27 18.72
C ILE A 368 22.90 -6.23 19.80
N ASP A 369 21.66 -6.72 19.68
CA ASP A 369 21.09 -7.74 20.57
C ASP A 369 20.76 -9.03 19.78
N LYS A 370 21.76 -9.90 19.68
CA LYS A 370 21.64 -11.23 19.06
C LYS A 370 20.71 -12.18 19.82
N ASN A 371 20.34 -11.85 21.07
CA ASN A 371 19.50 -12.67 21.93
C ASN A 371 18.03 -12.21 21.90
N SER A 372 17.71 -11.15 21.15
CA SER A 372 16.33 -10.68 20.94
C SER A 372 15.45 -11.83 20.42
N LYS A 373 14.36 -12.12 21.16
CA LYS A 373 13.44 -13.23 20.83
C LYS A 373 12.83 -13.07 19.43
N SER A 374 12.44 -11.84 19.05
CA SER A 374 11.89 -11.57 17.73
C SER A 374 12.94 -11.73 16.64
N PHE A 375 14.18 -11.28 16.86
CA PHE A 375 15.29 -11.55 15.92
C PHE A 375 15.48 -13.04 15.67
N LEU A 376 15.60 -13.84 16.73
CA LEU A 376 15.80 -15.28 16.64
C LEU A 376 14.62 -15.97 15.95
N LYS A 377 13.39 -15.51 16.19
CA LYS A 377 12.17 -16.03 15.56
C LYS A 377 12.08 -15.69 14.07
N THR A 378 12.32 -14.44 13.69
CA THR A 378 12.33 -14.02 12.28
C THR A 378 13.42 -14.76 11.50
N THR A 379 14.62 -14.85 12.08
CA THR A 379 15.76 -15.52 11.43
C THR A 379 15.59 -17.03 11.34
N ALA A 380 15.03 -17.71 12.36
CA ALA A 380 14.71 -19.13 12.29
C ALA A 380 13.76 -19.45 11.12
N LEU A 381 12.69 -18.67 10.91
CA LEU A 381 11.79 -18.87 9.76
C LEU A 381 12.50 -18.68 8.41
N LEU A 382 13.36 -17.66 8.30
CA LEU A 382 14.12 -17.39 7.07
C LEU A 382 15.20 -18.45 6.82
N ASP A 383 15.84 -18.96 7.87
CA ASP A 383 16.80 -20.07 7.81
C ASP A 383 16.13 -21.39 7.46
N ASP A 384 14.96 -21.70 8.02
CA ASP A 384 14.20 -22.90 7.65
C ASP A 384 13.81 -22.89 6.16
N LEU A 385 13.33 -21.75 5.65
CA LEU A 385 13.08 -21.56 4.21
C LEU A 385 14.35 -21.70 3.38
N LYS A 386 15.49 -21.16 3.84
CA LYS A 386 16.78 -21.26 3.16
C LYS A 386 17.34 -22.68 3.16
N ASN A 387 17.18 -23.43 4.24
CA ASN A 387 17.60 -24.82 4.37
C ASN A 387 16.91 -25.73 3.33
N LEU A 388 15.74 -25.36 2.81
CA LEU A 388 15.10 -26.07 1.70
C LEU A 388 15.83 -25.93 0.36
N VAL A 389 16.76 -24.99 0.20
CA VAL A 389 17.40 -24.68 -1.11
C VAL A 389 18.92 -24.50 -1.05
N ASP A 390 19.53 -24.55 0.13
CA ASP A 390 20.94 -24.17 0.33
C ASP A 390 21.92 -25.05 -0.46
N ASP A 391 21.56 -26.32 -0.71
CA ASP A 391 22.28 -27.24 -1.59
C ASP A 391 22.46 -26.66 -3.00
N LYS A 392 21.45 -25.92 -3.51
CA LYS A 392 21.36 -25.36 -4.86
C LYS A 392 21.83 -23.90 -4.99
N LEU A 393 22.33 -23.25 -3.94
CA LEU A 393 22.72 -21.82 -3.98
C LEU A 393 24.10 -21.52 -4.59
N ASP A 394 24.72 -22.51 -5.24
CA ASP A 394 25.96 -22.35 -5.98
C ASP A 394 25.68 -22.08 -7.47
N GLY A 395 26.45 -21.21 -8.13
CA GLY A 395 26.30 -20.89 -9.55
C GLY A 395 25.24 -19.82 -9.90
N GLN A 396 23.93 -20.05 -9.70
CA GLN A 396 22.86 -19.09 -10.03
C GLN A 396 21.71 -19.06 -9.00
N LYS A 397 21.18 -17.87 -8.72
CA LYS A 397 20.72 -17.53 -7.36
C LYS A 397 19.21 -17.28 -7.15
N LEU A 398 18.38 -17.23 -8.19
CA LEU A 398 16.92 -17.03 -8.05
C LEU A 398 16.14 -18.34 -8.28
N ASP A 399 16.43 -19.09 -9.33
CA ASP A 399 15.69 -20.31 -9.68
C ASP A 399 15.77 -21.41 -8.59
N ALA A 400 16.85 -21.44 -7.81
CA ALA A 400 16.98 -22.32 -6.64
C ALA A 400 15.84 -22.13 -5.63
N TRP A 401 15.31 -20.92 -5.52
CA TRP A 401 14.21 -20.54 -4.62
C TRP A 401 12.81 -20.86 -5.19
N LYS A 402 12.69 -21.34 -6.44
CA LYS A 402 11.41 -21.69 -7.06
C LYS A 402 10.65 -22.70 -6.18
N GLY A 403 9.38 -22.39 -5.91
CA GLY A 403 8.50 -23.14 -5.03
C GLY A 403 8.72 -22.93 -3.53
N VAL A 404 9.66 -22.06 -3.12
CA VAL A 404 9.99 -21.82 -1.70
C VAL A 404 9.70 -20.37 -1.30
N PHE A 405 10.60 -19.44 -1.58
CA PHE A 405 10.52 -18.09 -1.02
C PHE A 405 11.10 -17.01 -1.93
N MET A 406 10.42 -15.87 -2.01
CA MET A 406 10.87 -14.68 -2.72
C MET A 406 10.89 -13.46 -1.81
N SER A 407 11.87 -12.60 -2.01
CA SER A 407 11.84 -11.24 -1.46
C SER A 407 12.17 -10.24 -2.55
N LYS A 408 11.80 -8.97 -2.35
CA LYS A 408 12.10 -7.88 -3.28
C LYS A 408 13.59 -7.73 -3.55
N TYR A 409 13.99 -7.77 -4.82
CA TYR A 409 15.39 -7.62 -5.21
C TYR A 409 15.58 -6.53 -6.27
N SER A 410 16.81 -6.06 -6.43
CA SER A 410 17.17 -5.08 -7.46
C SER A 410 17.84 -5.76 -8.65
N THR A 411 17.47 -5.35 -9.86
CA THR A 411 18.11 -5.72 -11.12
C THR A 411 18.65 -4.47 -11.82
N THR A 412 19.37 -4.64 -12.94
CA THR A 412 19.74 -3.53 -13.84
C THR A 412 18.52 -2.76 -14.36
N GLY A 413 17.37 -3.43 -14.53
CA GLY A 413 16.10 -2.81 -14.93
C GLY A 413 15.30 -2.15 -13.79
N GLY A 414 15.79 -2.20 -12.54
CA GLY A 414 15.11 -1.68 -11.36
C GLY A 414 14.66 -2.76 -10.38
N ALA A 415 13.80 -2.37 -9.42
CA ALA A 415 13.31 -3.26 -8.37
C ALA A 415 12.23 -4.23 -8.90
N VAL A 416 12.37 -5.51 -8.53
CA VAL A 416 11.36 -6.55 -8.74
C VAL A 416 10.64 -6.76 -7.42
N TYR A 417 9.36 -6.39 -7.39
CA TYR A 417 8.47 -6.52 -6.23
C TYR A 417 7.84 -7.92 -6.20
N THR A 418 7.51 -8.41 -5.01
CA THR A 418 6.89 -9.75 -4.82
C THR A 418 5.56 -9.90 -5.53
N SER A 419 4.78 -8.81 -5.61
CA SER A 419 3.49 -8.78 -6.29
C SER A 419 3.58 -9.21 -7.77
N LYS A 420 4.72 -8.97 -8.44
CA LYS A 420 4.96 -9.38 -9.84
C LYS A 420 4.92 -10.90 -10.02
N SER A 421 5.35 -11.67 -9.02
CA SER A 421 5.28 -13.13 -9.04
C SER A 421 3.97 -13.64 -8.44
N PHE A 422 3.34 -12.85 -7.56
CA PHE A 422 2.06 -13.21 -6.96
C PHE A 422 0.91 -13.25 -7.96
N VAL A 423 0.81 -12.25 -8.86
CA VAL A 423 -0.24 -12.16 -9.89
C VAL A 423 -0.28 -13.32 -10.89
N ASN A 424 0.73 -14.19 -10.89
CA ASN A 424 0.72 -15.42 -11.68
C ASN A 424 -0.29 -16.46 -11.13
N GLY A 425 -0.85 -16.28 -9.93
CA GLY A 425 -1.82 -17.23 -9.32
C GLY A 425 -1.20 -18.43 -8.62
N THR A 426 0.13 -18.53 -8.68
CA THR A 426 0.99 -19.60 -8.20
C THR A 426 1.91 -19.16 -7.04
N THR A 427 1.68 -17.99 -6.45
CA THR A 427 2.24 -17.67 -5.12
C THR A 427 1.15 -17.79 -4.06
N LEU A 428 1.42 -18.52 -2.98
CA LEU A 428 0.43 -18.81 -1.94
C LEU A 428 0.28 -17.65 -0.96
N VAL A 429 1.38 -17.07 -0.49
CA VAL A 429 1.35 -15.87 0.36
C VAL A 429 2.32 -14.82 -0.17
N GLY A 430 1.86 -13.57 -0.22
CA GLY A 430 2.70 -12.40 -0.51
C GLY A 430 2.46 -11.30 0.50
N SER A 431 3.50 -10.58 0.91
CA SER A 431 3.36 -9.41 1.79
C SER A 431 3.91 -8.14 1.16
N GLY A 432 3.29 -7.00 1.47
CA GLY A 432 3.73 -5.67 1.04
C GLY A 432 2.74 -4.56 1.39
N SER A 433 3.01 -3.37 0.87
CA SER A 433 2.32 -2.15 1.26
C SER A 433 0.89 -2.07 0.73
N SER A 434 -0.05 -1.60 1.57
CA SER A 434 -1.44 -1.34 1.20
C SER A 434 -1.60 -0.34 0.05
N ALA A 435 -0.67 0.61 -0.06
CA ALA A 435 -0.57 1.53 -1.20
C ALA A 435 -0.31 0.82 -2.54
N GLY A 436 0.17 -0.44 -2.51
CA GLY A 436 0.38 -1.30 -3.66
C GLY A 436 -0.65 -2.42 -3.84
N ALA A 437 -1.74 -2.46 -3.06
CA ALA A 437 -2.72 -3.56 -3.03
C ALA A 437 -3.19 -4.04 -4.42
N TYR A 438 -3.50 -3.10 -5.32
CA TYR A 438 -3.99 -3.38 -6.67
C TYR A 438 -2.99 -4.16 -7.54
N ASN A 439 -1.70 -4.20 -7.19
CA ASN A 439 -0.67 -4.96 -7.91
C ASN A 439 -0.68 -6.47 -7.58
N TYR A 440 -1.58 -6.94 -6.72
CA TYR A 440 -1.72 -8.36 -6.36
C TYR A 440 -2.82 -9.09 -7.13
N THR A 441 -3.62 -8.39 -7.93
CA THR A 441 -4.54 -8.98 -8.92
C THR A 441 -3.93 -8.93 -10.31
N SER A 442 -4.13 -9.98 -11.11
CA SER A 442 -3.57 -10.08 -12.46
C SER A 442 -4.27 -9.13 -13.43
N ALA A 443 -3.59 -8.83 -14.54
CA ALA A 443 -4.26 -8.30 -15.71
C ALA A 443 -5.34 -9.29 -16.21
N THR A 444 -6.35 -8.74 -16.88
CA THR A 444 -7.41 -9.52 -17.52
C THR A 444 -6.88 -10.26 -18.74
N LEU A 445 -6.99 -11.59 -18.76
CA LEU A 445 -6.81 -12.41 -19.96
C LEU A 445 -8.14 -12.46 -20.74
N ARG A 446 -8.08 -12.38 -22.06
CA ARG A 446 -9.26 -12.37 -22.95
C ARG A 446 -9.27 -13.62 -23.81
N TYR A 447 -10.45 -14.20 -24.02
CA TYR A 447 -10.62 -15.38 -24.86
C TYR A 447 -12.04 -15.48 -25.39
N GLU A 448 -12.26 -16.35 -26.36
CA GLU A 448 -13.57 -16.59 -26.96
C GLU A 448 -14.01 -18.03 -26.76
N THR A 449 -15.31 -18.23 -26.57
CA THR A 449 -15.95 -19.55 -26.56
C THR A 449 -17.12 -19.53 -27.53
N LYS A 450 -17.42 -20.66 -28.17
CA LYS A 450 -18.69 -20.82 -28.88
C LYS A 450 -19.78 -21.26 -27.90
N ASP A 451 -20.95 -20.66 -27.99
CA ASP A 451 -22.15 -21.19 -27.31
C ASP A 451 -22.71 -22.42 -28.02
N ALA A 452 -23.78 -23.01 -27.48
CA ALA A 452 -24.42 -24.21 -28.03
C ALA A 452 -24.98 -24.01 -29.46
N ASN A 453 -25.15 -22.77 -29.92
CA ASN A 453 -25.59 -22.41 -31.27
C ASN A 453 -24.43 -22.03 -32.19
N GLY A 454 -23.18 -22.22 -31.74
CA GLY A 454 -21.97 -21.88 -32.49
C GLY A 454 -21.60 -20.40 -32.48
N LYS A 455 -22.33 -19.55 -31.74
CA LYS A 455 -22.08 -18.10 -31.70
C LYS A 455 -20.89 -17.80 -30.78
N THR A 456 -19.97 -16.98 -31.27
CA THR A 456 -18.81 -16.50 -30.51
C THR A 456 -19.26 -15.62 -29.34
N LYS A 457 -18.75 -15.93 -28.15
CA LYS A 457 -18.88 -15.17 -26.92
C LYS A 457 -17.48 -14.84 -26.40
N SER A 458 -17.16 -13.56 -26.31
CA SER A 458 -15.94 -13.10 -25.64
C SER A 458 -16.10 -13.23 -24.12
N ASN A 459 -15.10 -13.77 -23.45
CA ASN A 459 -15.04 -13.94 -22.00
C ASN A 459 -13.73 -13.33 -21.45
N SER A 460 -13.62 -13.29 -20.13
CA SER A 460 -12.38 -12.87 -19.47
C SER A 460 -12.06 -13.66 -18.21
N ALA A 461 -10.80 -14.04 -18.08
CA ALA A 461 -10.22 -14.75 -16.94
C ALA A 461 -9.13 -13.91 -16.26
N TYR A 462 -8.73 -14.35 -15.07
CA TYR A 462 -7.63 -13.80 -14.29
C TYR A 462 -6.75 -14.95 -13.82
N ALA A 463 -5.44 -14.76 -13.81
CA ALA A 463 -4.52 -15.64 -13.08
C ALA A 463 -4.60 -15.38 -11.57
N THR A 464 -5.03 -14.18 -11.16
CA THR A 464 -5.36 -13.87 -9.76
C THR A 464 -6.40 -12.76 -9.70
N SER A 465 -7.55 -13.01 -9.06
CA SER A 465 -8.64 -12.06 -8.91
C SER A 465 -8.86 -11.69 -7.44
N ASN A 466 -9.56 -10.58 -7.19
CA ASN A 466 -9.97 -10.17 -5.83
C ASN A 466 -10.73 -11.29 -5.06
N ALA A 467 -11.51 -12.12 -5.75
CA ALA A 467 -12.27 -13.20 -5.13
C ALA A 467 -11.40 -14.36 -4.61
N ASP A 468 -10.17 -14.51 -5.13
CA ASP A 468 -9.22 -15.57 -4.76
C ASP A 468 -8.45 -15.28 -3.47
N LEU A 469 -8.47 -14.02 -3.01
CA LEU A 469 -7.52 -13.47 -2.05
C LEU A 469 -8.17 -13.14 -0.71
N ILE A 470 -7.45 -13.28 0.40
CA ILE A 470 -7.81 -12.69 1.71
C ILE A 470 -6.60 -12.03 2.37
N THR A 471 -6.84 -11.03 3.21
CA THR A 471 -5.77 -10.28 3.90
C THR A 471 -5.49 -10.84 5.30
N THR A 472 -4.22 -10.91 5.68
CA THR A 472 -3.73 -11.42 6.98
C THR A 472 -2.51 -10.63 7.48
N SER A 473 -2.07 -10.89 8.71
CA SER A 473 -0.93 -10.24 9.36
C SER A 473 0.44 -10.74 8.85
N SER A 474 1.54 -10.26 9.44
CA SER A 474 2.86 -10.92 9.31
C SER A 474 2.77 -12.41 9.63
N ILE A 475 3.29 -13.26 8.74
CA ILE A 475 3.30 -14.72 8.88
C ILE A 475 4.28 -15.22 9.95
N GLY A 476 3.98 -16.38 10.54
CA GLY A 476 4.77 -17.01 11.61
C GLY A 476 4.56 -16.39 13.01
N ASN A 477 3.51 -15.59 13.20
CA ASN A 477 3.18 -14.95 14.46
C ASN A 477 1.76 -15.29 14.94
N LYS A 478 1.60 -15.50 16.25
CA LYS A 478 0.28 -15.69 16.88
C LYS A 478 -0.52 -14.39 16.92
N ASN A 479 0.13 -13.30 17.30
CA ASN A 479 -0.46 -11.95 17.38
C ASN A 479 -0.48 -11.30 16.00
N ASP A 480 -1.60 -10.65 15.65
CA ASP A 480 -1.78 -9.99 14.36
C ASP A 480 -1.06 -8.63 14.34
N THR A 481 0.00 -8.51 13.56
CA THR A 481 0.86 -7.32 13.50
C THR A 481 1.03 -6.75 12.09
N PHE A 482 1.06 -5.42 12.00
CA PHE A 482 1.15 -4.65 10.74
C PHE A 482 2.11 -3.46 10.89
N MET A 483 3.09 -3.31 9.98
CA MET A 483 4.00 -2.15 10.02
C MET A 483 3.31 -0.92 9.46
N SER A 484 3.20 0.16 10.25
CA SER A 484 2.85 1.50 9.78
C SER A 484 4.01 2.13 9.04
N GLN A 485 3.68 2.80 7.95
CA GLN A 485 4.62 3.46 7.06
C GLN A 485 3.87 4.54 6.25
N GLY A 486 4.56 5.16 5.29
CA GLY A 486 4.06 6.29 4.52
C GLY A 486 4.43 7.62 5.18
N PRO A 487 4.85 8.61 4.36
CA PRO A 487 5.39 9.88 4.85
C PRO A 487 4.28 10.75 5.47
N GLY A 488 4.67 11.62 6.39
CA GLY A 488 3.80 12.64 6.96
C GLY A 488 4.19 14.05 6.54
N ILE A 489 3.54 15.04 7.15
CA ILE A 489 3.79 16.46 6.89
C ILE A 489 4.73 17.03 7.95
N ALA A 490 5.82 17.65 7.50
CA ALA A 490 6.80 18.37 8.31
C ALA A 490 6.97 19.80 7.78
N GLY A 491 7.90 20.58 8.34
CA GLY A 491 8.18 21.92 7.82
C GLY A 491 9.35 22.63 8.49
N PHE A 492 9.76 23.76 7.89
CA PHE A 492 10.60 24.75 8.55
C PHE A 492 9.79 26.02 8.82
N LYS A 493 10.07 26.69 9.94
CA LYS A 493 9.46 27.98 10.30
C LYS A 493 9.63 29.00 9.18
N SER A 494 8.58 29.78 8.92
CA SER A 494 8.56 30.79 7.87
C SER A 494 9.62 31.87 8.08
N ASN A 495 10.11 32.43 6.98
CA ASN A 495 11.01 33.57 6.97
C ASN A 495 10.47 34.72 6.11
N GLY A 496 11.01 35.93 6.32
CA GLY A 496 10.67 37.14 5.57
C GLY A 496 9.64 38.04 6.24
N GLU A 497 9.41 39.21 5.66
CA GLU A 497 8.45 40.21 6.14
C GLU A 497 6.99 39.72 6.10
N ASN A 498 6.72 38.67 5.32
CA ASN A 498 5.44 37.99 5.19
C ASN A 498 5.35 36.71 6.06
N ALA A 499 6.29 36.44 6.97
CA ALA A 499 6.34 35.20 7.75
C ALA A 499 5.01 34.92 8.47
N ASP A 500 4.44 35.90 9.19
CA ASP A 500 3.19 35.73 9.93
C ASP A 500 2.01 35.32 9.03
N LYS A 501 1.98 35.82 7.79
CA LYS A 501 0.96 35.47 6.78
C LYS A 501 1.13 34.04 6.27
N LYS A 502 2.39 33.59 6.15
CA LYS A 502 2.73 32.20 5.81
C LYS A 502 2.41 31.25 6.96
N GLU A 503 2.67 31.64 8.21
CA GLU A 503 2.29 30.86 9.40
C GLU A 503 0.77 30.67 9.53
N LYS A 504 -0.02 31.72 9.29
CA LYS A 504 -1.50 31.63 9.19
C LYS A 504 -1.93 30.59 8.15
N SER A 505 -1.37 30.67 6.94
CA SER A 505 -1.67 29.70 5.87
C SER A 505 -1.25 28.28 6.20
N VAL A 506 -0.07 28.09 6.81
CA VAL A 506 0.41 26.78 7.24
C VAL A 506 -0.53 26.15 8.25
N THR A 507 -0.93 26.89 9.28
CA THR A 507 -1.85 26.40 10.32
C THR A 507 -3.20 26.01 9.72
N ALA A 508 -3.82 26.91 8.94
CA ALA A 508 -5.10 26.65 8.29
C ALA A 508 -5.03 25.47 7.30
N PHE A 509 -3.94 25.35 6.53
CA PHE A 509 -3.75 24.25 5.57
C PHE A 509 -3.59 22.90 6.28
N LEU A 510 -2.81 22.84 7.38
CA LEU A 510 -2.65 21.63 8.19
C LEU A 510 -3.99 21.18 8.79
N GLN A 511 -4.83 22.10 9.26
CA GLN A 511 -6.17 21.77 9.74
C GLN A 511 -7.09 21.31 8.60
N TYR A 512 -7.05 21.99 7.44
CA TYR A 512 -7.87 21.69 6.26
C TYR A 512 -7.63 20.26 5.73
N ILE A 513 -6.37 19.86 5.49
CA ILE A 513 -6.08 18.54 4.92
C ILE A 513 -6.47 17.38 5.86
N MET A 514 -6.48 17.61 7.18
CA MET A 514 -6.85 16.58 8.17
C MET A 514 -8.35 16.39 8.33
N GLN A 515 -9.18 17.24 7.69
CA GLN A 515 -10.63 17.07 7.70
C GLN A 515 -11.04 15.70 7.10
N PRO A 516 -12.15 15.09 7.56
CA PRO A 516 -12.53 13.74 7.12
C PRO A 516 -12.66 13.61 5.60
N LYS A 517 -13.25 14.61 4.95
CA LYS A 517 -13.45 14.68 3.50
C LYS A 517 -12.14 14.67 2.72
N GLN A 518 -11.28 15.63 3.00
CA GLN A 518 -10.00 15.86 2.34
C GLN A 518 -9.07 14.66 2.52
N SER A 519 -8.95 14.15 3.75
CA SER A 519 -8.11 12.97 4.05
C SER A 519 -8.63 11.70 3.38
N ALA A 520 -9.94 11.48 3.29
CA ALA A 520 -10.53 10.35 2.59
C ALA A 520 -10.39 10.45 1.07
N GLN A 521 -10.63 11.63 0.47
CA GLN A 521 -10.46 11.85 -0.97
C GLN A 521 -9.00 11.69 -1.38
N PHE A 522 -8.05 12.18 -0.58
CA PHE A 522 -6.63 11.94 -0.77
C PHE A 522 -6.29 10.44 -0.72
N ALA A 523 -6.78 9.73 0.30
CA ALA A 523 -6.58 8.29 0.45
C ALA A 523 -7.09 7.51 -0.78
N LEU A 524 -8.30 7.81 -1.27
CA LEU A 524 -8.89 7.16 -2.45
C LEU A 524 -8.11 7.43 -3.75
N LYS A 525 -7.65 8.68 -3.97
CA LYS A 525 -6.85 9.04 -5.16
C LYS A 525 -5.47 8.38 -5.16
N THR A 526 -4.86 8.22 -3.98
CA THR A 526 -3.45 7.80 -3.81
C THR A 526 -3.25 6.34 -3.38
N ASN A 527 -4.35 5.65 -3.04
CA ASN A 527 -4.38 4.34 -2.40
C ASN A 527 -3.65 4.28 -1.03
N TYR A 528 -3.36 5.43 -0.41
CA TYR A 528 -3.05 5.50 1.02
C TYR A 528 -4.33 5.28 1.86
N MET A 529 -4.16 5.21 3.18
CA MET A 529 -5.23 5.14 4.17
C MET A 529 -5.26 6.46 4.97
N PRO A 530 -6.45 6.94 5.38
CA PRO A 530 -6.56 8.10 6.27
C PRO A 530 -5.91 7.83 7.63
N ALA A 531 -5.33 8.85 8.25
CA ALA A 531 -4.80 8.76 9.62
C ALA A 531 -5.91 8.83 10.70
N THR A 532 -7.05 9.46 10.39
CA THR A 532 -8.15 9.73 11.33
C THR A 532 -9.28 8.70 11.22
N LYS A 533 -9.96 8.46 12.35
CA LYS A 533 -11.12 7.56 12.47
C LYS A 533 -12.26 7.98 11.54
N ASP A 534 -12.53 9.28 11.46
CA ASP A 534 -13.64 9.79 10.64
C ASP A 534 -13.30 9.75 9.14
N GLY A 535 -12.07 10.09 8.74
CA GLY A 535 -11.63 9.86 7.36
C GLY A 535 -11.70 8.38 6.97
N LEU A 536 -11.34 7.47 7.89
CA LEU A 536 -11.45 6.03 7.67
C LEU A 536 -12.89 5.54 7.47
N LYS A 537 -13.87 6.10 8.21
CA LYS A 537 -15.30 5.78 8.00
C LYS A 537 -15.71 6.08 6.57
N ILE A 538 -15.29 7.22 6.01
CA ILE A 538 -15.57 7.58 4.60
C ILE A 538 -14.89 6.60 3.65
N PHE A 539 -13.58 6.42 3.81
CA PHE A 539 -12.75 5.59 2.94
C PHE A 539 -13.28 4.15 2.84
N LYS A 540 -13.76 3.61 3.97
CA LYS A 540 -14.34 2.26 4.06
C LYS A 540 -15.50 2.04 3.07
N GLU A 541 -16.44 2.97 2.97
CA GLU A 541 -17.66 2.79 2.17
C GLU A 541 -17.36 2.69 0.66
N TYR A 542 -16.28 3.33 0.19
CA TYR A 542 -15.82 3.21 -1.20
C TYR A 542 -15.14 1.86 -1.46
N ILE A 543 -14.21 1.44 -0.60
CA ILE A 543 -13.42 0.22 -0.83
C ILE A 543 -14.26 -1.05 -0.68
N ASN A 544 -15.28 -1.04 0.19
CA ASN A 544 -16.17 -2.18 0.41
C ASN A 544 -17.32 -2.25 -0.61
N GLY A 545 -17.50 -1.22 -1.45
CA GLY A 545 -18.52 -1.17 -2.49
C GLY A 545 -19.90 -0.72 -2.01
N THR A 546 -20.02 -0.13 -0.82
CA THR A 546 -21.27 0.52 -0.37
C THR A 546 -21.52 1.82 -1.12
N TYR A 547 -20.46 2.52 -1.53
CA TYR A 547 -20.51 3.63 -2.49
C TYR A 547 -19.71 3.26 -3.75
N ASN A 548 -20.37 3.29 -4.92
CA ASN A 548 -19.74 3.01 -6.20
C ASN A 548 -19.42 4.31 -6.95
N ASN A 549 -18.15 4.75 -6.87
CA ASN A 549 -17.68 5.97 -7.52
C ASN A 549 -17.87 6.00 -9.05
N ALA A 550 -17.89 4.85 -9.71
CA ALA A 550 -18.09 4.78 -11.16
C ALA A 550 -19.55 5.04 -11.55
N GLU A 551 -20.50 4.51 -10.77
CA GLU A 551 -21.94 4.74 -10.97
C GLU A 551 -22.32 6.17 -10.63
N ALA A 552 -21.85 6.69 -9.49
CA ALA A 552 -22.11 8.07 -9.08
C ALA A 552 -21.53 9.09 -10.06
N PHE A 553 -20.30 8.88 -10.55
CA PHE A 553 -19.70 9.75 -11.57
C PHE A 553 -20.45 9.70 -12.90
N ALA A 554 -20.93 8.50 -13.31
CA ALA A 554 -21.72 8.34 -14.53
C ALA A 554 -23.10 9.01 -14.42
N PHE A 555 -23.66 9.12 -13.21
CA PHE A 555 -24.89 9.85 -12.92
C PHE A 555 -24.68 11.37 -12.93
N GLU A 556 -23.65 11.90 -12.27
CA GLU A 556 -23.35 13.35 -12.31
C GLU A 556 -22.99 13.83 -13.72
N THR A 557 -22.27 13.03 -14.50
CA THR A 557 -22.02 13.33 -15.93
C THR A 557 -23.34 13.44 -16.70
N LEU A 558 -24.25 12.47 -16.52
CA LEU A 558 -25.57 12.49 -17.15
C LEU A 558 -26.41 13.69 -16.70
N LYS A 559 -26.38 14.05 -15.41
CA LYS A 559 -27.05 15.25 -14.87
C LYS A 559 -26.53 16.51 -15.55
N LYS A 560 -25.20 16.66 -15.64
CA LYS A 560 -24.57 17.81 -16.31
C LYS A 560 -24.96 17.88 -17.79
N ASP A 561 -24.88 16.76 -18.51
CA ASP A 561 -25.31 16.67 -19.92
C ASP A 561 -26.79 17.04 -20.08
N MET A 562 -27.67 16.64 -19.15
CA MET A 562 -29.08 17.01 -19.19
C MET A 562 -29.29 18.52 -19.00
N ILE A 563 -28.61 19.15 -18.03
CA ILE A 563 -28.69 20.60 -17.80
C ILE A 563 -28.12 21.37 -19.01
N GLU A 564 -26.89 21.06 -19.42
CA GLU A 564 -26.23 21.73 -20.54
C GLU A 564 -26.97 21.63 -21.89
N ASN A 565 -27.89 20.68 -22.05
CA ASN A 565 -28.73 20.55 -23.25
C ASN A 565 -30.11 21.21 -23.07
N ILE A 566 -30.62 21.35 -21.83
CA ILE A 566 -31.80 22.19 -21.54
C ILE A 566 -31.49 23.66 -21.88
N ASP A 567 -30.31 24.14 -21.49
CA ASP A 567 -29.87 25.53 -21.67
C ASP A 567 -29.65 25.95 -23.14
N LYS A 568 -29.64 24.99 -24.09
CA LYS A 568 -29.20 25.23 -25.49
C LYS A 568 -30.32 25.21 -26.54
N ASP A 569 -31.42 24.47 -26.35
CA ASP A 569 -32.60 24.51 -27.24
C ASP A 569 -33.83 23.86 -26.55
N GLU A 570 -34.78 24.67 -26.02
CA GLU A 570 -36.01 24.16 -25.38
C GLU A 570 -36.86 23.23 -26.28
N THR A 571 -36.64 23.26 -27.60
CA THR A 571 -37.45 22.54 -28.59
C THR A 571 -36.76 21.32 -29.20
N LYS A 572 -35.47 21.12 -28.91
CA LYS A 572 -34.67 19.98 -29.40
C LYS A 572 -33.90 19.29 -28.27
N TYR A 573 -34.57 18.44 -27.50
CA TYR A 573 -34.42 17.00 -27.73
C TYR A 573 -35.53 16.22 -27.05
N LYS A 574 -35.68 14.99 -27.51
CA LYS A 574 -36.76 14.09 -27.16
C LYS A 574 -36.19 12.80 -26.56
N PHE A 575 -36.52 12.47 -25.32
CA PHE A 575 -36.00 11.28 -24.64
C PHE A 575 -36.88 10.06 -24.91
N GLU A 576 -36.27 9.05 -25.52
CA GLU A 576 -36.90 7.75 -25.78
C GLU A 576 -36.89 6.85 -24.55
N GLY A 577 -38.06 6.63 -23.94
CA GLY A 577 -38.22 5.64 -22.87
C GLY A 577 -39.05 6.07 -21.65
N PHE A 578 -39.62 7.28 -21.62
CA PHE A 578 -40.46 7.73 -20.51
C PHE A 578 -41.78 8.34 -20.99
N GLU A 579 -42.89 7.62 -20.81
CA GLU A 579 -44.23 8.16 -20.99
C GLU A 579 -44.60 9.08 -19.81
N ASN A 580 -44.62 10.41 -20.03
CA ASN A 580 -45.35 11.43 -19.24
C ASN A 580 -45.37 11.30 -17.70
N LYS A 581 -44.35 10.65 -17.13
CA LYS A 581 -44.28 10.32 -15.71
C LYS A 581 -42.82 10.34 -15.29
N ILE A 582 -42.58 10.93 -14.13
CA ILE A 582 -41.24 11.00 -13.53
C ILE A 582 -40.85 9.55 -13.19
N PRO A 583 -39.70 9.05 -13.66
CA PRO A 583 -39.29 7.69 -13.34
C PRO A 583 -39.13 7.51 -11.83
N THR A 584 -39.73 6.45 -11.32
CA THR A 584 -39.62 6.02 -9.92
C THR A 584 -38.21 5.52 -9.63
N LEU A 585 -37.83 5.47 -8.34
CA LEU A 585 -36.53 4.96 -7.91
C LEU A 585 -36.25 3.53 -8.41
N GLU A 586 -37.29 2.70 -8.50
CA GLU A 586 -37.20 1.33 -9.03
C GLU A 586 -36.92 1.29 -10.53
N GLU A 587 -37.47 2.24 -11.30
CA GLU A 587 -37.18 2.43 -12.71
C GLU A 587 -35.76 2.99 -12.92
N ILE A 588 -35.30 3.89 -12.04
CA ILE A 588 -33.93 4.45 -12.07
C ILE A 588 -32.87 3.40 -11.68
N ASN A 589 -33.15 2.54 -10.71
CA ASN A 589 -32.29 1.40 -10.40
C ASN A 589 -32.27 0.37 -11.56
N ASN A 590 -33.35 0.29 -12.33
CA ASN A 590 -33.37 -0.40 -13.62
C ASN A 590 -32.72 0.40 -14.78
N LEU A 591 -32.39 1.69 -14.64
CA LEU A 591 -31.77 2.49 -15.72
C LEU A 591 -30.31 2.14 -15.98
N SER A 592 -29.57 1.61 -15.01
CA SER A 592 -28.23 1.03 -15.27
C SER A 592 -28.32 -0.21 -16.18
N TYR A 593 -29.37 -1.01 -16.02
CA TYR A 593 -29.72 -2.14 -16.87
C TYR A 593 -30.33 -1.69 -18.22
N LEU A 594 -31.19 -0.66 -18.21
CA LEU A 594 -31.74 -0.06 -19.42
C LEU A 594 -30.69 0.67 -20.23
N ARG A 595 -29.66 1.32 -19.67
CA ARG A 595 -28.57 1.97 -20.44
C ARG A 595 -27.86 0.96 -21.34
N ASN A 596 -27.59 -0.24 -20.81
CA ASN A 596 -27.03 -1.38 -21.53
C ASN A 596 -28.01 -2.03 -22.55
N LYS A 597 -29.28 -1.64 -22.55
CA LYS A 597 -30.33 -2.06 -23.48
C LYS A 597 -30.65 -0.96 -24.51
N ILE A 598 -30.64 0.30 -24.11
CA ILE A 598 -30.77 1.51 -24.93
C ILE A 598 -29.56 1.63 -25.86
N SER A 599 -28.33 1.43 -25.38
CA SER A 599 -27.15 1.36 -26.27
C SER A 599 -27.18 0.20 -27.27
N ARG A 600 -28.07 -0.78 -27.11
CA ARG A 600 -28.38 -1.80 -28.13
C ARG A 600 -29.53 -1.36 -29.04
N ASN A 601 -30.62 -0.83 -28.48
CA ASN A 601 -31.79 -0.37 -29.25
C ASN A 601 -31.50 0.87 -30.12
N ILE A 602 -30.48 1.68 -29.79
CA ILE A 602 -30.00 2.80 -30.65
C ILE A 602 -29.48 2.28 -32.01
N ALA A 603 -29.08 1.01 -32.12
CA ALA A 603 -28.74 0.41 -33.40
C ALA A 603 -29.98 0.11 -34.29
N ASP A 604 -31.18 0.05 -33.71
CA ASP A 604 -32.41 -0.42 -34.36
C ASP A 604 -33.48 0.69 -34.61
N GLY A 605 -33.25 1.93 -34.17
CA GLY A 605 -33.84 3.14 -34.76
C GLY A 605 -35.33 3.46 -34.54
N VAL A 606 -35.78 3.65 -33.29
CA VAL A 606 -37.13 4.15 -32.91
C VAL A 606 -37.03 4.92 -31.57
N THR A 607 -37.84 5.92 -31.16
CA THR A 607 -39.08 6.58 -31.66
C THR A 607 -38.94 8.14 -31.59
N THR A 608 -39.77 8.93 -30.86
CA THR A 608 -39.44 10.31 -30.35
C THR A 608 -40.50 10.96 -29.38
N TYR A 609 -40.19 11.28 -28.08
CA TYR A 609 -41.08 12.00 -27.10
C TYR A 609 -40.63 13.39 -26.57
N THR A 610 -41.54 14.39 -26.43
CA THR A 610 -41.27 15.78 -25.95
C THR A 610 -41.71 16.04 -24.50
N PHE A 611 -41.00 16.92 -23.77
CA PHE A 611 -41.43 17.45 -22.44
C PHE A 611 -42.29 18.71 -22.57
N GLU A 612 -43.31 18.87 -21.71
CA GLU A 612 -44.15 20.07 -21.69
C GLU A 612 -43.48 21.29 -21.02
N ASN A 613 -44.03 22.47 -21.33
CA ASN A 613 -43.50 23.78 -20.94
C ASN A 613 -43.47 23.98 -19.41
N LYS A 614 -42.25 24.12 -18.87
CA LYS A 614 -41.94 24.59 -17.51
C LYS A 614 -40.72 25.50 -17.61
N SER A 615 -40.61 26.49 -16.72
CA SER A 615 -39.42 27.35 -16.73
C SER A 615 -38.16 26.55 -16.41
N GLU A 616 -37.02 27.07 -16.88
CA GLU A 616 -35.67 26.55 -16.60
C GLU A 616 -35.47 26.33 -15.10
N ASP A 617 -35.78 27.33 -14.27
CA ASP A 617 -35.73 27.25 -12.80
C ASP A 617 -36.58 26.11 -12.22
N GLU A 618 -37.79 25.86 -12.74
CA GLU A 618 -38.62 24.74 -12.27
C GLU A 618 -38.02 23.38 -12.68
N ARG A 619 -37.40 23.29 -13.86
CA ARG A 619 -36.75 22.07 -14.35
C ARG A 619 -35.48 21.77 -13.55
N VAL A 620 -34.64 22.77 -13.31
CA VAL A 620 -33.42 22.67 -12.49
C VAL A 620 -33.75 22.34 -11.03
N ASN A 621 -34.65 23.09 -10.39
CA ASN A 621 -35.06 22.79 -9.00
C ASN A 621 -35.68 21.40 -8.86
N LYS A 622 -36.38 20.90 -9.89
CA LYS A 622 -36.96 19.55 -9.87
C LYS A 622 -35.95 18.45 -10.15
N LEU A 623 -34.93 18.69 -10.97
CA LEU A 623 -33.77 17.79 -11.11
C LEU A 623 -32.95 17.72 -9.81
N ASP A 624 -32.78 18.85 -9.11
CA ASP A 624 -32.13 18.88 -7.79
C ASP A 624 -32.99 18.24 -6.70
N THR A 625 -34.32 18.40 -6.76
CA THR A 625 -35.25 17.70 -5.85
C THR A 625 -35.22 16.20 -6.10
N LEU A 626 -35.30 15.76 -7.36
CA LEU A 626 -35.18 14.34 -7.72
C LEU A 626 -33.80 13.78 -7.33
N SER A 627 -32.73 14.55 -7.52
CA SER A 627 -31.37 14.17 -7.07
C SER A 627 -31.28 14.05 -5.54
N LYS A 628 -32.01 14.88 -4.79
CA LYS A 628 -32.16 14.75 -3.33
C LYS A 628 -33.08 13.58 -2.93
N GLU A 629 -34.12 13.27 -3.69
CA GLU A 629 -35.04 12.14 -3.42
C GLU A 629 -34.38 10.78 -3.73
N ILE A 630 -33.52 10.72 -4.75
CA ILE A 630 -32.66 9.57 -5.05
C ILE A 630 -31.67 9.34 -3.90
N ARG A 631 -31.05 10.41 -3.38
CA ARG A 631 -30.16 10.36 -2.21
C ARG A 631 -30.89 10.03 -0.90
N ASN A 632 -32.12 10.53 -0.71
CA ASN A 632 -32.88 10.32 0.52
C ASN A 632 -33.61 8.97 0.61
N ASN A 633 -34.01 8.35 -0.50
CA ASN A 633 -34.58 6.99 -0.48
C ASN A 633 -33.54 5.88 -0.22
N GLN A 634 -32.26 6.24 -0.04
CA GLN A 634 -31.24 5.36 0.54
C GLN A 634 -30.88 5.80 1.98
N ASP A 635 -31.87 5.80 2.88
CA ASP A 635 -31.72 6.02 4.34
C ASP A 635 -30.68 7.10 4.72
N ALA A 636 -30.79 8.30 4.10
CA ALA A 636 -29.92 9.45 4.34
C ALA A 636 -28.42 9.10 4.47
N LYS A 637 -27.91 8.24 3.60
CA LYS A 637 -26.48 7.93 3.56
C LYS A 637 -25.68 9.12 3.03
N PHE A 638 -24.44 9.16 3.51
CA PHE A 638 -23.24 9.96 3.20
C PHE A 638 -23.10 10.72 1.86
N GLU A 639 -23.91 10.40 0.86
CA GLU A 639 -23.93 10.86 -0.53
C GLU A 639 -24.27 12.35 -0.67
N ASP A 640 -24.88 12.98 0.33
CA ASP A 640 -25.08 14.44 0.37
C ASP A 640 -23.79 15.25 0.61
N LEU A 641 -22.67 14.60 0.94
CA LEU A 641 -21.42 15.29 1.30
C LEU A 641 -20.33 15.30 0.20
N PHE A 642 -20.46 14.52 -0.88
CA PHE A 642 -19.35 14.25 -1.83
C PHE A 642 -19.71 14.31 -3.31
N THR A 643 -18.97 15.14 -4.04
CA THR A 643 -18.78 15.05 -5.48
C THR A 643 -18.06 13.74 -5.83
N PRO A 644 -18.52 12.95 -6.82
CA PRO A 644 -17.80 11.77 -7.31
C PRO A 644 -16.39 12.12 -7.77
N LEU A 645 -15.43 11.22 -7.50
CA LEU A 645 -14.02 11.47 -7.81
C LEU A 645 -13.75 11.25 -9.31
N ALA A 646 -13.23 12.30 -9.96
CA ALA A 646 -12.77 12.28 -11.34
C ALA A 646 -11.31 11.77 -11.46
N ASP A 647 -10.92 11.30 -12.65
CA ASP A 647 -9.55 10.93 -12.96
C ASP A 647 -8.65 12.16 -13.08
N ALA A 648 -7.44 12.06 -12.53
CA ALA A 648 -6.44 13.12 -12.55
C ALA A 648 -6.02 13.57 -13.96
N SER A 649 -6.13 12.68 -14.94
CA SER A 649 -5.73 12.95 -16.33
C SER A 649 -6.87 13.44 -17.23
N ASP A 650 -8.12 13.28 -16.79
CA ASP A 650 -9.31 13.61 -17.56
C ASP A 650 -10.54 13.75 -16.64
N SER A 651 -11.00 14.99 -16.45
CA SER A 651 -12.15 15.30 -15.61
C SER A 651 -13.50 14.79 -16.16
N SER A 652 -13.53 14.23 -17.37
CA SER A 652 -14.69 13.51 -17.93
C SER A 652 -14.72 12.01 -17.61
N LYS A 653 -13.72 11.50 -16.88
CA LYS A 653 -13.63 10.09 -16.47
C LYS A 653 -13.71 9.92 -14.97
N THR A 654 -14.30 8.82 -14.50
CA THR A 654 -14.27 8.41 -13.09
C THR A 654 -12.85 8.02 -12.67
N ASN A 655 -12.48 8.32 -11.42
CA ASN A 655 -11.17 7.97 -10.89
C ASN A 655 -11.03 6.45 -10.74
N THR A 656 -10.16 5.85 -11.55
CA THR A 656 -9.96 4.40 -11.58
C THR A 656 -9.31 3.81 -10.31
N ARG A 657 -8.83 4.66 -9.38
CA ARG A 657 -8.22 4.26 -8.10
C ARG A 657 -9.14 4.46 -6.90
N ALA A 658 -10.16 5.31 -7.02
CA ALA A 658 -11.28 5.40 -6.09
C ALA A 658 -12.25 4.21 -6.31
N THR A 659 -11.70 3.00 -6.31
CA THR A 659 -12.36 1.77 -6.72
C THR A 659 -12.36 0.74 -5.60
N ILE A 660 -13.32 -0.17 -5.71
CA ILE A 660 -13.56 -1.27 -4.80
C ILE A 660 -12.31 -2.17 -4.72
N SER A 661 -11.86 -2.49 -3.50
CA SER A 661 -10.61 -3.23 -3.26
C SER A 661 -10.80 -4.28 -2.16
N SER A 662 -10.98 -5.54 -2.55
CA SER A 662 -11.24 -6.63 -1.59
C SER A 662 -10.11 -6.83 -0.56
N ILE A 663 -8.87 -6.51 -0.93
CA ILE A 663 -7.67 -6.66 -0.10
C ILE A 663 -7.63 -5.56 0.97
N ASN A 664 -7.84 -4.30 0.57
CA ASN A 664 -7.91 -3.20 1.52
C ASN A 664 -9.17 -3.27 2.38
N THR A 665 -10.30 -3.73 1.83
CA THR A 665 -11.54 -4.00 2.60
C THR A 665 -11.32 -5.07 3.65
N GLY A 666 -10.71 -6.20 3.29
CA GLY A 666 -10.32 -7.24 4.25
C GLY A 666 -9.42 -6.68 5.36
N PHE A 667 -8.43 -5.85 5.03
CA PHE A 667 -7.61 -5.20 6.06
C PHE A 667 -8.42 -4.26 6.98
N VAL A 668 -9.23 -3.39 6.38
CA VAL A 668 -9.97 -2.34 7.09
C VAL A 668 -11.05 -2.94 7.98
N GLU A 669 -11.78 -3.95 7.52
CA GLU A 669 -12.88 -4.55 8.27
C GLU A 669 -12.40 -5.58 9.30
N ASP A 670 -11.43 -6.43 8.96
CA ASP A 670 -10.95 -7.47 9.89
C ASP A 670 -10.01 -6.92 10.98
N TYR A 671 -9.25 -5.85 10.71
CA TYR A 671 -8.20 -5.35 11.59
C TYR A 671 -8.28 -3.85 11.90
N LEU A 672 -8.23 -2.96 10.90
CA LEU A 672 -8.05 -1.52 11.17
C LEU A 672 -9.25 -0.89 11.89
N SER A 673 -10.47 -1.29 11.57
CA SER A 673 -11.69 -0.84 12.26
C SER A 673 -11.71 -1.25 13.74
N LYS A 674 -11.07 -2.38 14.09
CA LYS A 674 -10.91 -2.83 15.48
C LYS A 674 -9.86 -1.98 16.22
N ILE A 675 -8.74 -1.65 15.56
CA ILE A 675 -7.72 -0.73 16.11
C ILE A 675 -8.34 0.66 16.37
N ALA A 676 -9.10 1.18 15.39
CA ALA A 676 -9.75 2.48 15.46
C ALA A 676 -10.92 2.56 16.46
N GLY A 677 -11.42 1.43 16.98
CA GLY A 677 -12.58 1.38 17.87
C GLY A 677 -13.93 1.67 17.17
N ILE A 678 -14.01 1.47 15.85
CA ILE A 678 -15.20 1.77 15.01
C ILE A 678 -15.85 0.50 14.40
N SER A 679 -15.51 -0.68 14.90
CA SER A 679 -16.06 -1.94 14.39
C SER A 679 -17.49 -2.18 14.90
N ASN A 680 -18.45 -2.22 13.97
CA ASN A 680 -19.83 -2.62 14.26
C ASN A 680 -20.03 -4.15 14.24
N SER A 681 -19.02 -4.95 13.91
CA SER A 681 -19.17 -6.40 13.72
C SER A 681 -19.03 -7.20 15.01
N SER A 682 -20.16 -7.69 15.52
CA SER A 682 -20.23 -8.79 16.50
C SER A 682 -19.83 -10.16 15.92
N LYS A 683 -19.49 -10.22 14.62
CA LYS A 683 -19.36 -11.44 13.82
C LYS A 683 -18.02 -12.18 13.92
N THR A 684 -16.98 -11.63 14.55
CA THR A 684 -15.67 -12.30 14.60
C THR A 684 -15.06 -12.34 16.01
N ASN A 685 -15.15 -13.50 16.66
CA ASN A 685 -14.43 -13.82 17.90
C ASN A 685 -12.92 -14.00 17.63
N TYR A 686 -12.22 -12.90 17.34
CA TYR A 686 -10.76 -12.87 17.35
C TYR A 686 -10.26 -12.76 18.79
N GLU A 687 -9.46 -13.72 19.24
CA GLU A 687 -8.83 -13.66 20.57
C GLU A 687 -7.69 -12.62 20.66
N SER A 688 -7.08 -12.24 19.54
CA SER A 688 -5.96 -11.29 19.46
C SER A 688 -6.40 -9.88 19.04
N LYS A 689 -6.06 -8.87 19.86
CA LYS A 689 -6.15 -7.45 19.48
C LYS A 689 -5.07 -7.15 18.42
N PRO A 690 -5.42 -6.67 17.21
CA PRO A 690 -4.44 -6.33 16.19
C PRO A 690 -3.51 -5.18 16.63
N ILE A 691 -2.24 -5.27 16.29
CA ILE A 691 -1.21 -4.30 16.64
C ILE A 691 -0.66 -3.66 15.36
N LEU A 692 -0.72 -2.35 15.30
CA LEU A 692 -0.03 -1.55 14.30
C LEU A 692 1.27 -1.05 14.92
N VAL A 693 2.41 -1.35 14.30
CA VAL A 693 3.75 -1.02 14.82
C VAL A 693 4.39 0.14 14.05
N ALA A 694 5.03 1.04 14.77
CA ALA A 694 5.95 2.03 14.23
C ALA A 694 7.23 2.10 15.07
N SER A 695 8.27 2.67 14.49
CA SER A 695 9.48 3.08 15.20
C SER A 695 9.40 4.56 15.51
N SER A 696 9.87 4.97 16.68
CA SER A 696 10.29 6.35 16.90
C SER A 696 11.36 6.74 15.86
N PRO A 697 11.28 7.95 15.30
CA PRO A 697 12.30 8.53 14.44
C PRO A 697 13.72 8.40 14.99
N SER A 698 14.69 8.16 14.10
CA SER A 698 16.11 8.25 14.42
C SER A 698 16.92 8.80 13.24
N PRO A 699 17.98 9.59 13.48
CA PRO A 699 18.85 10.10 12.43
C PRO A 699 19.55 9.01 11.61
N ILE A 700 19.54 7.76 12.10
CA ILE A 700 20.15 6.59 11.45
C ILE A 700 19.11 5.57 10.96
N GLY A 701 17.82 5.80 11.20
CA GLY A 701 16.78 4.78 11.04
C GLY A 701 16.62 4.31 9.59
N THR A 702 16.82 5.22 8.64
CA THR A 702 16.79 4.91 7.20
C THR A 702 18.02 4.10 6.78
N GLU A 703 19.22 4.54 7.17
CA GLU A 703 20.49 3.84 6.92
C GLU A 703 20.47 2.43 7.51
N PHE A 704 19.86 2.26 8.69
CA PHE A 704 19.68 0.95 9.32
C PHE A 704 18.71 0.04 8.55
N ARG A 705 17.54 0.54 8.13
CA ARG A 705 16.58 -0.26 7.33
C ARG A 705 17.20 -0.70 6.01
N ASP A 706 17.91 0.20 5.34
CA ASP A 706 18.68 -0.11 4.13
C ASP A 706 19.82 -1.11 4.41
N ALA A 707 20.47 -1.06 5.58
CA ALA A 707 21.52 -2.00 5.97
C ALA A 707 20.98 -3.43 6.21
N ILE A 708 19.83 -3.61 6.87
CA ILE A 708 19.16 -4.93 6.93
C ILE A 708 18.90 -5.44 5.52
N LYS A 709 18.33 -4.60 4.67
CA LYS A 709 17.90 -4.97 3.32
C LYS A 709 19.08 -5.38 2.43
N GLN A 710 20.19 -4.66 2.49
CA GLN A 710 21.41 -4.98 1.74
C GLN A 710 22.07 -6.28 2.24
N ALA A 711 22.13 -6.49 3.55
CA ALA A 711 22.66 -7.71 4.16
C ALA A 711 21.80 -8.94 3.85
N THR A 712 20.47 -8.80 3.84
CA THR A 712 19.55 -9.92 3.62
C THR A 712 19.36 -10.26 2.14
N ILE A 713 18.99 -9.30 1.28
CA ILE A 713 18.42 -9.58 -0.05
C ILE A 713 18.90 -8.71 -1.21
N GLU A 714 19.29 -7.44 -1.00
CA GLU A 714 19.33 -6.48 -2.12
C GLU A 714 20.49 -6.71 -3.09
N THR A 715 21.55 -7.42 -2.66
CA THR A 715 22.75 -7.68 -3.47
C THR A 715 22.81 -9.15 -3.90
N GLN A 716 22.21 -9.45 -5.05
CA GLN A 716 22.25 -10.79 -5.65
C GLN A 716 23.70 -11.21 -5.89
N GLY A 717 24.12 -12.30 -5.23
CA GLY A 717 25.52 -12.74 -5.20
C GLY A 717 26.06 -12.85 -3.79
N SER A 718 25.89 -11.78 -3.01
CA SER A 718 26.63 -11.51 -1.77
C SER A 718 25.77 -11.29 -0.52
N SER A 719 24.45 -11.15 -0.64
CA SER A 719 23.55 -11.12 0.52
C SER A 719 23.34 -12.52 1.14
N ILE A 720 22.89 -12.57 2.39
CA ILE A 720 22.79 -13.81 3.18
C ILE A 720 21.81 -14.83 2.58
N MET A 721 20.73 -14.36 1.95
CA MET A 721 19.79 -15.18 1.19
C MET A 721 20.52 -16.04 0.15
N TYR A 722 21.44 -15.46 -0.60
CA TYR A 722 22.08 -16.10 -1.75
C TYR A 722 23.44 -16.74 -1.48
N LYS A 723 23.98 -16.67 -0.27
CA LYS A 723 25.26 -17.28 0.10
C LYS A 723 25.04 -18.67 0.69
N LYS A 724 25.52 -19.72 0.01
CA LYS A 724 25.47 -21.12 0.48
C LYS A 724 26.13 -21.26 1.86
N GLY A 725 25.50 -22.00 2.76
CA GLY A 725 25.97 -22.27 4.13
C GLY A 725 25.94 -21.08 5.11
N ALA A 726 25.58 -19.87 4.68
CA ALA A 726 25.39 -18.73 5.58
C ALA A 726 24.01 -18.77 6.23
N LYS A 727 23.85 -18.34 7.49
CA LYS A 727 22.54 -18.32 8.17
C LYS A 727 22.06 -16.91 8.47
N PHE A 728 20.77 -16.64 8.31
CA PHE A 728 20.12 -15.42 8.76
C PHE A 728 20.35 -15.16 10.25
N ALA A 729 20.41 -16.20 11.09
CA ALA A 729 20.79 -16.08 12.50
C ALA A 729 22.17 -15.40 12.70
N ASP A 730 23.10 -15.57 11.76
CA ASP A 730 24.42 -14.95 11.80
C ASP A 730 24.46 -13.50 11.29
N LEU A 731 23.31 -12.88 10.92
CA LEU A 731 23.21 -11.51 10.40
C LEU A 731 23.86 -10.47 11.34
N LEU A 732 23.78 -10.75 12.64
CA LEU A 732 24.24 -9.88 13.73
C LEU A 732 25.63 -10.23 14.28
N ASN A 733 26.31 -11.24 13.73
CA ASN A 733 27.65 -11.61 14.18
C ASN A 733 28.66 -10.51 13.80
N TYR A 734 29.27 -9.88 14.82
CA TYR A 734 30.30 -8.87 14.68
C TYR A 734 31.38 -9.05 15.75
N GLU A 735 32.64 -9.14 15.32
CA GLU A 735 33.81 -9.24 16.19
C GLU A 735 34.66 -7.97 16.14
N SER A 736 34.97 -7.48 14.94
CA SER A 736 35.80 -6.29 14.70
C SER A 736 35.59 -5.72 13.30
N ALA A 737 35.94 -4.45 13.11
CA ALA A 737 35.90 -3.80 11.79
C ALA A 737 36.86 -4.43 10.76
N SER A 738 37.87 -5.18 11.20
CA SER A 738 38.81 -5.92 10.35
C SER A 738 38.28 -7.25 9.79
N ASN A 739 37.13 -7.74 10.27
CA ASN A 739 36.55 -9.04 9.88
C ASN A 739 35.11 -8.89 9.35
N LEU A 740 34.87 -7.91 8.47
CA LEU A 740 33.53 -7.57 7.97
C LEU A 740 33.17 -8.36 6.69
N ASP A 741 32.14 -9.19 6.79
CA ASP A 741 31.52 -9.91 5.67
C ASP A 741 30.27 -9.16 5.19
N VAL A 742 30.11 -9.03 3.86
CA VAL A 742 28.97 -8.38 3.16
C VAL A 742 27.59 -8.96 3.50
N THR A 743 27.52 -10.14 4.11
CA THR A 743 26.28 -10.73 4.65
C THR A 743 25.89 -10.19 6.04
N LYS A 744 26.75 -9.44 6.71
CA LYS A 744 26.55 -8.95 8.08
C LYS A 744 25.98 -7.55 8.10
N LEU A 745 25.08 -7.28 9.03
CA LEU A 745 24.50 -5.95 9.23
C LEU A 745 25.60 -4.91 9.52
N ALA A 746 26.59 -5.28 10.32
CA ALA A 746 27.71 -4.42 10.70
C ALA A 746 28.55 -3.93 9.51
N TYR A 747 28.69 -4.73 8.43
CA TYR A 747 29.38 -4.29 7.21
C TYR A 747 28.67 -3.06 6.63
N HIS A 748 27.36 -3.17 6.41
CA HIS A 748 26.57 -2.13 5.76
C HIS A 748 26.46 -0.87 6.63
N ILE A 749 26.22 -1.03 7.94
CA ILE A 749 26.21 0.09 8.90
C ILE A 749 27.54 0.87 8.87
N LEU A 750 28.68 0.17 8.90
CA LEU A 750 30.00 0.82 8.91
C LEU A 750 30.40 1.48 7.58
N THR A 751 29.69 1.21 6.46
CA THR A 751 29.90 2.01 5.23
C THR A 751 29.45 3.47 5.37
N HIS A 752 28.68 3.80 6.41
CA HIS A 752 28.26 5.16 6.75
C HIS A 752 29.13 5.84 7.83
N ASP A 753 30.20 5.17 8.30
CA ASP A 753 31.13 5.75 9.29
C ASP A 753 31.85 6.99 8.74
N GLY A 754 32.07 7.98 9.62
CA GLY A 754 32.61 9.29 9.24
C GLY A 754 31.61 10.24 8.57
N GLY A 755 30.36 9.81 8.33
CA GLY A 755 29.31 10.61 7.70
C GLY A 755 28.95 11.89 8.45
N ASP A 756 28.34 12.85 7.75
CA ASP A 756 28.16 14.21 8.28
C ASP A 756 27.31 14.29 9.56
N ILE A 757 26.28 13.46 9.64
CA ILE A 757 25.39 13.36 10.81
C ILE A 757 25.86 12.28 11.77
N LEU A 758 26.29 11.11 11.26
CA LEU A 758 26.58 9.94 12.10
C LEU A 758 27.92 10.06 12.84
N LYS A 759 28.85 10.85 12.29
CA LYS A 759 30.25 10.97 12.71
C LYS A 759 30.84 9.57 12.90
N LYS A 760 31.51 9.31 14.02
CA LYS A 760 32.07 7.98 14.32
C LYS A 760 30.98 7.02 14.80
N ILE A 761 30.77 5.92 14.09
CA ILE A 761 29.89 4.83 14.52
C ILE A 761 30.68 3.86 15.40
N THR A 762 30.13 3.50 16.57
CA THR A 762 30.71 2.50 17.48
C THR A 762 29.73 1.36 17.68
N ILE A 763 30.08 0.18 17.15
CA ILE A 763 29.27 -1.04 17.31
C ILE A 763 29.66 -1.77 18.60
N LYS A 764 28.64 -2.17 19.38
CA LYS A 764 28.78 -2.94 20.63
C LYS A 764 27.88 -4.17 20.57
N ASN A 765 28.31 -5.27 21.18
CA ASN A 765 27.47 -6.44 21.41
C ASN A 765 26.82 -6.36 22.79
N LYS A 766 25.57 -6.81 22.92
CA LYS A 766 24.84 -6.98 24.18
C LYS A 766 24.91 -8.43 24.69
#